data_AF-A0A5C6BT87-F1
#
_entry.id   AF-A0A5C6BT87-F1
#
_cell.length_a   1.000
_cell.length_b   1.000
_cell.length_c   1.000
_cell.angle_alpha   90.00
_cell.angle_beta   90.00
_cell.angle_gamma   90.00
#
_symmetry.space_group_name_H-M   'P 1'
#
loop_
_entity.id
_entity.type
_entity.pdbx_description
1 polymer ?
#
loop_
_entity_poly.entity_id
_entity_poly.type
_entity_poly.pdbx_seq_one_letter_code
_entity_poly.pdbx_strand_id
1 'polypeptide(L)'
;MKFLVAIALIWHIGLAGDLVLGEQPDAADREVQSDVPHGKVTSGVFDQSQIFPGTTRDYRVYMPAQYDAKKPASLMVFMDGINYAKENGAFRVPVVFDNLIAKGEMPVTVAVFVNPGTINATKPGARNRSNRSFEYDSLSDHYANFLVNEFLPVALEGLEVSDDPQHRAVCGISSGGICAWTVAWEKPDQFGKVLSNIGSFTNIRGGWAYPGLIRKTKDNPKPIKVYLQDGKDDLNNLHGNWPLANHDMAAALRFAGYQSKLVFTEGGHSGHHAGIELPSALRWLWDEDAESDQPENPQTKPEWQPAPEAVRRDDVPQGELIKMPEWESKIFKDTIRDWWIYVPAQYNANQPAALMVFQDGQRFGDEQGRWRVPIVFDNLIAQGEMPPTIAVLINPGHDKNRKRVKNKSSNRSLEYDGLGDRYSRFLLEEILPEVERKYNISDDPKMRAIGGSSSGGICAFTAAWERPDSFSKVYSSVGSFTNLRGGNVYPALVRKTEPKPIRVYMADTSGDIDNAFGSWPWANQRMASSLQYMGYDSRFDWAEGYAHNADYGSSRFPDAMRWLWRSEAHTPSIDTQDDLRGDLTLLNLLIPGETWEIVADKLGFADATCTDADGNFYFSDMRAPAIYSVPANNQGERETLAPVAVSGLEFGPDGTLYGCQGAQKRVIAVDTKTGEIRSVADGVAPNDLAVTDDGIILITETRAQQVTRIDPASGETTAVDTGITRPNGIVLSRDGGTLVVSDHGGEFTWTFRVAADASLDAKLPSMTMRLPINPDGEFRFNEPPPYLSASRGDGSAVDKSDRYYVTSAVGIAVFDPTGRLCGVLPSPNPAKPVTSCVLAGPGHEYLYVTNGDTVYRRHLKVKPASRD
;
A
#
# COMPACT_ATOMS: atom_id res chain seq x y z
N MET A 1 35.76 48.93 42.33
CA MET A 1 34.48 49.62 42.60
C MET A 1 33.61 49.46 41.37
N LYS A 2 32.59 48.57 41.45
CA LYS A 2 31.25 48.51 40.80
C LYS A 2 31.12 48.92 39.31
N PHE A 3 30.53 48.17 38.36
CA PHE A 3 29.34 47.28 38.33
C PHE A 3 29.47 46.20 37.23
N LEU A 4 28.85 45.03 37.42
CA LEU A 4 28.58 44.01 36.40
C LEU A 4 27.55 44.50 35.37
N VAL A 5 27.79 44.25 34.07
CA VAL A 5 26.77 43.87 33.08
C VAL A 5 27.42 42.95 32.05
N ALA A 6 26.91 41.73 31.92
CA ALA A 6 27.20 40.83 30.82
C ALA A 6 26.11 41.00 29.76
N ILE A 7 26.50 41.18 28.50
CA ILE A 7 25.62 41.13 27.32
C ILE A 7 25.91 39.80 26.62
N ALA A 8 24.91 38.93 26.58
CA ALA A 8 24.90 37.69 25.80
C ALA A 8 23.86 37.78 24.68
N LEU A 9 24.12 36.99 23.64
CA LEU A 9 23.67 37.09 22.27
C LEU A 9 22.16 37.02 22.01
N ILE A 10 21.79 37.74 20.96
CA ILE A 10 20.52 37.76 20.22
C ILE A 10 20.36 36.46 19.44
N TRP A 11 19.30 35.67 19.70
CA TRP A 11 18.60 34.79 18.76
C TRP A 11 17.18 34.58 19.29
N HIS A 12 16.19 35.34 18.81
CA HIS A 12 14.74 35.08 18.90
C HIS A 12 14.07 35.88 17.78
N ILE A 13 13.26 35.23 16.95
CA ILE A 13 11.89 35.62 16.54
C ILE A 13 11.47 34.75 15.35
N GLY A 14 10.40 33.99 15.57
CA GLY A 14 9.72 33.16 14.58
C GLY A 14 8.64 32.25 15.18
N LEU A 15 8.11 32.59 16.37
CA LEU A 15 6.89 31.99 16.90
C LEU A 15 5.72 32.74 16.26
N ALA A 16 4.99 32.08 15.35
CA ALA A 16 3.65 32.50 15.00
C ALA A 16 2.76 32.22 16.23
N GLY A 17 2.25 33.28 16.85
CA GLY A 17 1.42 33.20 18.03
C GLY A 17 0.09 32.52 17.72
N ASP A 18 -0.26 31.56 18.58
CA ASP A 18 -1.64 31.15 18.77
C ASP A 18 -2.47 32.39 19.12
N LEU A 19 -3.35 32.75 18.20
CA LEU A 19 -4.47 33.61 18.53
C LEU A 19 -5.36 32.79 19.45
N VAL A 20 -5.35 33.14 20.75
CA VAL A 20 -6.28 32.64 21.76
C VAL A 20 -7.68 33.10 21.34
N LEU A 21 -8.34 32.30 20.51
CA LEU A 21 -9.79 32.22 20.44
C LEU A 21 -10.22 31.70 21.80
N GLY A 22 -11.05 32.46 22.53
CA GLY A 22 -11.48 32.10 23.88
C GLY A 22 -11.98 30.66 23.93
N GLU A 23 -11.38 29.85 24.82
CA GLU A 23 -11.81 28.48 25.08
C GLU A 23 -13.30 28.49 25.42
N GLN A 24 -14.11 27.89 24.54
CA GLN A 24 -15.46 27.49 24.92
C GLN A 24 -15.32 26.48 26.06
N PRO A 25 -16.08 26.60 27.15
CA PRO A 25 -16.10 25.58 28.19
C PRO A 25 -16.44 24.22 27.57
N ASP A 26 -15.80 23.16 28.05
CA ASP A 26 -15.99 21.82 27.51
C ASP A 26 -17.44 21.37 27.77
N ALA A 27 -17.94 20.40 27.01
CA ALA A 27 -19.27 19.87 27.27
C ALA A 27 -19.31 19.31 28.70
N ALA A 28 -20.40 19.53 29.45
CA ALA A 28 -20.49 19.14 30.87
C ALA A 28 -20.17 17.65 31.13
N ASP A 29 -20.41 16.78 30.15
CA ASP A 29 -20.08 15.35 30.23
C ASP A 29 -18.57 15.06 30.26
N ARG A 30 -17.74 16.01 29.84
CA ARG A 30 -16.27 15.89 29.76
C ARG A 30 -15.55 16.61 30.90
N GLU A 31 -16.32 17.19 31.83
CA GLU A 31 -15.84 17.84 33.04
C GLU A 31 -16.18 17.00 34.28
N VAL A 32 -15.29 17.02 35.28
CA VAL A 32 -15.52 16.32 36.55
C VAL A 32 -16.64 17.02 37.30
N GLN A 33 -17.74 16.31 37.56
CA GLN A 33 -18.88 16.82 38.31
C GLN A 33 -18.78 16.39 39.77
N SER A 34 -18.87 17.36 40.70
CA SER A 34 -18.64 17.12 42.13
C SER A 34 -19.68 16.22 42.81
N ASP A 35 -20.86 16.09 42.21
CA ASP A 35 -21.99 15.30 42.69
C ASP A 35 -22.12 13.93 41.99
N VAL A 36 -21.21 13.61 41.06
CA VAL A 36 -21.20 12.35 40.33
C VAL A 36 -20.27 11.33 41.00
N PRO A 37 -20.71 10.08 41.26
CA PRO A 37 -19.84 9.03 41.78
C PRO A 37 -18.66 8.71 40.85
N HIS A 38 -17.45 8.71 41.39
CA HIS A 38 -16.23 8.49 40.61
C HIS A 38 -15.76 7.04 40.65
N GLY A 39 -15.55 6.46 39.46
CA GLY A 39 -14.93 5.16 39.32
C GLY A 39 -13.46 5.14 39.72
N LYS A 40 -12.89 3.94 39.79
CA LYS A 40 -11.49 3.71 40.16
C LYS A 40 -10.71 3.14 38.98
N VAL A 41 -9.55 3.73 38.68
CA VAL A 41 -8.61 3.22 37.67
C VAL A 41 -7.46 2.48 38.35
N THR A 42 -7.20 1.23 37.95
CA THR A 42 -6.01 0.45 38.30
C THR A 42 -5.08 0.32 37.10
N SER A 43 -3.82 -0.03 37.33
CA SER A 43 -2.80 -0.20 36.30
C SER A 43 -2.14 -1.57 36.42
N GLY A 44 -1.71 -2.12 35.29
CA GLY A 44 -0.97 -3.38 35.23
C GLY A 44 -0.06 -3.44 33.99
N VAL A 45 0.78 -4.48 33.95
CA VAL A 45 1.65 -4.80 32.82
C VAL A 45 1.35 -6.25 32.40
N PHE A 46 1.32 -6.50 31.09
CA PHE A 46 1.19 -7.84 30.53
C PHE A 46 2.39 -8.14 29.63
N ASP A 47 3.10 -9.24 29.89
CA ASP A 47 4.34 -9.64 29.20
C ASP A 47 4.39 -11.14 28.83
N GLN A 48 3.29 -11.87 29.00
CA GLN A 48 3.24 -13.34 28.83
C GLN A 48 2.57 -13.78 27.51
N SER A 49 2.60 -12.95 26.45
CA SER A 49 1.89 -13.28 25.21
C SER A 49 2.53 -14.45 24.47
N GLN A 50 1.72 -15.42 24.05
CA GLN A 50 2.15 -16.50 23.17
C GLN A 50 1.89 -16.15 21.70
N ILE A 51 0.80 -15.43 21.43
CA ILE A 51 0.45 -14.95 20.08
C ILE A 51 1.42 -13.87 19.58
N PHE A 52 1.87 -12.98 20.48
CA PHE A 52 2.86 -11.94 20.16
C PHE A 52 4.11 -12.10 21.04
N PRO A 53 4.95 -13.10 20.77
CA PRO A 53 6.06 -13.46 21.65
C PRO A 53 7.04 -12.30 21.86
N GLY A 54 7.52 -12.15 23.10
CA GLY A 54 8.50 -11.12 23.47
C GLY A 54 7.94 -9.71 23.63
N THR A 55 6.63 -9.53 23.48
CA THR A 55 5.96 -8.23 23.70
C THR A 55 5.65 -7.98 25.16
N THR A 56 5.78 -6.71 25.56
CA THR A 56 5.32 -6.17 26.84
C THR A 56 4.36 -5.01 26.57
N ARG A 57 3.32 -4.86 27.40
CA ARG A 57 2.34 -3.77 27.26
C ARG A 57 1.75 -3.36 28.59
N ASP A 58 1.58 -2.06 28.75
CA ASP A 58 0.87 -1.48 29.88
C ASP A 58 -0.64 -1.52 29.62
N TYR A 59 -1.41 -1.72 30.68
CA TYR A 59 -2.86 -1.58 30.64
C TYR A 59 -3.42 -0.91 31.90
N ARG A 60 -4.67 -0.45 31.79
CA ARG A 60 -5.45 0.07 32.90
C ARG A 60 -6.85 -0.52 32.89
N VAL A 61 -7.49 -0.55 34.06
CA VAL A 61 -8.87 -1.00 34.22
C VAL A 61 -9.62 0.04 35.02
N TYR A 62 -10.69 0.59 34.45
CA TYR A 62 -11.63 1.47 35.13
C TYR A 62 -12.83 0.65 35.59
N MET A 63 -13.11 0.73 36.89
CA MET A 63 -14.31 0.16 37.52
C MET A 63 -15.23 1.31 37.94
N PRO A 64 -16.46 1.41 37.42
CA PRO A 64 -17.38 2.48 37.78
C PRO A 64 -17.79 2.36 39.26
N ALA A 65 -18.11 3.48 39.90
CA ALA A 65 -18.52 3.49 41.31
C ALA A 65 -19.78 2.67 41.59
N GLN A 66 -20.63 2.52 40.57
CA GLN A 66 -21.91 1.81 40.57
C GLN A 66 -21.75 0.31 40.32
N TYR A 67 -20.53 -0.20 40.16
CA TYR A 67 -20.26 -1.62 39.96
C TYR A 67 -20.76 -2.48 41.14
N ASP A 68 -21.46 -3.57 40.82
CA ASP A 68 -21.99 -4.55 41.77
C ASP A 68 -21.58 -5.96 41.30
N ALA A 69 -20.74 -6.65 42.06
CA ALA A 69 -20.25 -7.99 41.72
C ALA A 69 -21.35 -9.06 41.60
N LYS A 70 -22.61 -8.76 41.95
CA LYS A 70 -23.77 -9.64 41.77
C LYS A 70 -24.47 -9.45 40.42
N LYS A 71 -24.12 -8.40 39.66
CA LYS A 71 -24.71 -8.08 38.37
C LYS A 71 -23.60 -7.86 37.34
N PRO A 72 -23.59 -8.61 36.24
CA PRO A 72 -22.57 -8.42 35.21
C PRO A 72 -22.63 -6.99 34.64
N ALA A 73 -21.51 -6.28 34.72
CA ALA A 73 -21.35 -4.97 34.09
C ALA A 73 -21.13 -5.12 32.57
N SER A 74 -21.48 -4.11 31.79
CA SER A 74 -21.04 -4.03 30.39
C SER A 74 -19.52 -3.85 30.33
N LEU A 75 -18.90 -4.22 29.21
CA LEU A 75 -17.45 -4.11 28.99
C LEU A 75 -17.17 -3.22 27.78
N MET A 76 -16.20 -2.32 27.90
CA MET A 76 -15.65 -1.59 26.76
C MET A 76 -14.12 -1.66 26.76
N VAL A 77 -13.53 -2.13 25.67
CA VAL A 77 -12.07 -2.27 25.53
C VAL A 77 -11.54 -1.19 24.59
N PHE A 78 -10.50 -0.47 25.04
CA PHE A 78 -9.89 0.64 24.32
C PHE A 78 -8.46 0.29 23.89
N MET A 79 -8.23 0.25 22.58
CA MET A 79 -6.90 0.18 21.96
C MET A 79 -6.20 1.54 22.07
N ASP A 80 -4.85 1.55 22.15
CA ASP A 80 -4.07 2.72 22.58
C ASP A 80 -4.56 3.31 23.92
N GLY A 81 -4.98 2.41 24.81
CA GLY A 81 -5.90 2.71 25.90
C GLY A 81 -5.40 3.75 26.90
N ILE A 82 -4.08 3.91 27.11
CA ILE A 82 -3.59 4.90 28.08
C ILE A 82 -4.00 6.32 27.69
N ASN A 83 -4.13 6.63 26.40
CA ASN A 83 -4.59 7.95 25.96
C ASN A 83 -6.07 8.19 26.26
N TYR A 84 -6.88 7.12 26.26
CA TYR A 84 -8.29 7.16 26.65
C TYR A 84 -8.47 7.29 28.18
N ALA A 85 -7.61 6.64 28.95
CA ALA A 85 -7.68 6.57 30.41
C ALA A 85 -7.27 7.87 31.15
N LYS A 86 -6.76 8.89 30.44
CA LYS A 86 -6.35 10.17 31.03
C LYS A 86 -7.57 11.06 31.28
N GLU A 87 -7.86 11.39 32.53
CA GLU A 87 -8.95 12.30 32.93
C GLU A 87 -8.79 13.73 32.38
N ASN A 88 -7.57 14.15 32.10
CA ASN A 88 -7.25 15.45 31.47
C ASN A 88 -6.77 15.30 30.02
N GLY A 89 -6.99 14.14 29.40
CA GLY A 89 -6.63 13.87 28.01
C GLY A 89 -7.65 14.40 27.00
N ALA A 90 -7.48 13.99 25.74
CA ALA A 90 -8.42 14.33 24.68
C ALA A 90 -9.78 13.65 24.86
N PHE A 91 -9.79 12.37 25.28
CA PHE A 91 -11.00 11.55 25.40
C PHE A 91 -11.64 11.57 26.79
N ARG A 92 -10.83 11.59 27.85
CA ARG A 92 -11.29 11.64 29.25
C ARG A 92 -12.31 10.56 29.62
N VAL A 93 -12.07 9.32 29.18
CA VAL A 93 -13.04 8.23 29.30
C VAL A 93 -13.56 8.03 30.73
N PRO A 94 -12.73 8.01 31.79
CA PRO A 94 -13.24 7.85 33.16
C PRO A 94 -14.29 8.92 33.53
N VAL A 95 -14.02 10.19 33.18
CA VAL A 95 -14.93 11.33 33.47
C VAL A 95 -16.22 11.21 32.66
N VAL A 96 -16.11 10.90 31.37
CA VAL A 96 -17.28 10.72 30.50
C VAL A 96 -18.13 9.55 30.96
N PHE A 97 -17.52 8.43 31.36
CA PHE A 97 -18.22 7.25 31.86
C PHE A 97 -18.94 7.55 33.18
N ASP A 98 -18.25 8.15 34.15
CA ASP A 98 -18.85 8.57 35.43
C ASP A 98 -20.15 9.36 35.19
N ASN A 99 -20.07 10.38 34.32
CA ASN A 99 -21.17 11.29 34.02
C ASN A 99 -22.33 10.59 33.28
N LEU A 100 -22.06 9.82 32.22
CA LEU A 100 -23.11 9.15 31.45
C LEU A 100 -23.77 8.00 32.23
N ILE A 101 -23.01 7.25 33.02
CA ILE A 101 -23.54 6.19 33.88
C ILE A 101 -24.43 6.78 34.98
N ALA A 102 -24.00 7.88 35.61
CA ALA A 102 -24.81 8.55 36.64
C ALA A 102 -26.14 9.11 36.08
N LYS A 103 -26.16 9.54 34.81
CA LYS A 103 -27.37 9.99 34.11
C LYS A 103 -28.25 8.84 33.60
N GLY A 104 -27.76 7.60 33.61
CA GLY A 104 -28.45 6.46 32.99
C GLY A 104 -28.47 6.50 31.46
N GLU A 105 -27.60 7.31 30.85
CA GLU A 105 -27.44 7.45 29.39
C GLU A 105 -26.47 6.40 28.80
N MET A 106 -25.84 5.62 29.69
CA MET A 106 -24.98 4.48 29.40
C MET A 106 -25.17 3.42 30.49
N PRO A 107 -25.12 2.11 30.19
CA PRO A 107 -25.13 1.07 31.22
C PRO A 107 -23.89 1.15 32.10
N VAL A 108 -23.96 0.59 33.32
CA VAL A 108 -22.78 0.41 34.18
C VAL A 108 -21.73 -0.40 33.42
N THR A 109 -20.60 0.25 33.10
CA THR A 109 -19.61 -0.28 32.15
C THR A 109 -18.20 -0.26 32.76
N VAL A 110 -17.54 -1.42 32.80
CA VAL A 110 -16.11 -1.56 33.06
C VAL A 110 -15.34 -1.23 31.79
N ALA A 111 -14.28 -0.41 31.90
CA ALA A 111 -13.40 -0.11 30.78
C ALA A 111 -12.02 -0.74 30.95
N VAL A 112 -11.52 -1.40 29.91
CA VAL A 112 -10.15 -1.93 29.83
C VAL A 112 -9.38 -1.12 28.80
N PHE A 113 -8.26 -0.56 29.20
CA PHE A 113 -7.41 0.29 28.38
C PHE A 113 -6.10 -0.43 28.10
N VAL A 114 -5.87 -0.88 26.87
CA VAL A 114 -4.69 -1.68 26.52
C VAL A 114 -3.83 -0.95 25.49
N ASN A 115 -2.53 -0.81 25.78
CA ASN A 115 -1.56 -0.32 24.80
C ASN A 115 -1.08 -1.47 23.90
N PRO A 116 -0.57 -1.15 22.69
CA PRO A 116 0.06 -2.16 21.84
C PRO A 116 1.33 -2.74 22.48
N GLY A 117 1.69 -3.94 22.06
CA GLY A 117 2.94 -4.59 22.46
C GLY A 117 4.19 -3.83 22.02
N THR A 118 5.19 -3.81 22.89
CA THR A 118 6.56 -3.37 22.61
C THR A 118 7.52 -4.54 22.82
N ILE A 119 8.37 -4.81 21.84
CA ILE A 119 9.43 -5.81 21.93
C ILE A 119 10.68 -5.08 22.43
N ASN A 120 11.01 -5.29 23.70
CA ASN A 120 12.14 -4.63 24.34
C ASN A 120 13.45 -5.15 23.76
N ALA A 121 14.38 -4.24 23.44
CA ALA A 121 15.73 -4.64 23.05
C ALA A 121 16.45 -5.28 24.24
N THR A 122 17.21 -6.34 23.97
CA THR A 122 18.05 -7.02 24.96
C THR A 122 19.53 -6.68 24.78
N LYS A 123 19.90 -6.17 23.59
CA LYS A 123 21.25 -5.73 23.26
C LYS A 123 21.51 -4.28 23.72
N PRO A 124 22.65 -3.96 24.34
CA PRO A 124 22.99 -2.59 24.71
C PRO A 124 23.00 -1.63 23.50
N GLY A 125 22.34 -0.48 23.62
CA GLY A 125 22.27 0.54 22.57
C GLY A 125 21.23 0.30 21.48
N ALA A 126 20.66 -0.90 21.39
CA ALA A 126 19.55 -1.20 20.47
C ALA A 126 18.23 -0.61 20.96
N ARG A 127 17.35 -0.26 20.02
CA ARG A 127 16.05 0.35 20.33
C ARG A 127 14.95 -0.69 20.47
N ASN A 128 13.98 -0.41 21.33
CA ASN A 128 12.74 -1.17 21.41
C ASN A 128 11.98 -1.10 20.08
N ARG A 129 11.37 -2.22 19.69
CA ARG A 129 10.55 -2.31 18.48
C ARG A 129 9.08 -2.22 18.85
N SER A 130 8.37 -1.28 18.24
CA SER A 130 6.90 -1.22 18.34
C SER A 130 6.26 -2.36 17.57
N ASN A 131 5.32 -3.08 18.19
CA ASN A 131 4.50 -4.08 17.52
C ASN A 131 3.15 -3.52 17.05
N ARG A 132 2.87 -2.23 17.32
CA ARG A 132 1.55 -1.60 17.13
C ARG A 132 0.95 -1.85 15.77
N SER A 133 1.67 -1.58 14.69
CA SER A 133 1.08 -1.76 13.35
C SER A 133 0.80 -3.23 13.03
N PHE A 134 1.68 -4.14 13.43
CA PHE A 134 1.47 -5.56 13.21
C PHE A 134 0.30 -6.11 14.04
N GLU A 135 0.15 -5.66 15.30
CA GLU A 135 -0.97 -6.04 16.15
C GLU A 135 -2.30 -5.45 15.68
N TYR A 136 -2.31 -4.17 15.28
CA TYR A 136 -3.55 -3.42 15.09
C TYR A 136 -4.04 -3.39 13.63
N ASP A 137 -3.13 -3.23 12.66
CA ASP A 137 -3.51 -3.04 11.26
C ASP A 137 -3.56 -4.37 10.48
N SER A 138 -3.07 -5.49 11.03
CA SER A 138 -3.12 -6.79 10.36
C SER A 138 -4.54 -7.35 10.32
N LEU A 139 -4.99 -7.78 9.15
CA LEU A 139 -6.34 -8.32 8.94
C LEU A 139 -6.33 -9.83 9.23
N SER A 140 -6.20 -10.19 10.51
CA SER A 140 -6.31 -11.57 10.99
C SER A 140 -6.97 -11.65 12.36
N ASP A 141 -7.30 -12.86 12.78
CA ASP A 141 -7.87 -13.14 14.10
C ASP A 141 -6.82 -13.12 15.23
N HIS A 142 -5.53 -12.91 14.93
CA HIS A 142 -4.46 -12.97 15.92
C HIS A 142 -4.68 -12.01 17.08
N TYR A 143 -4.95 -10.72 16.81
CA TYR A 143 -5.17 -9.75 17.88
C TYR A 143 -6.48 -10.02 18.65
N ALA A 144 -7.53 -10.48 17.95
CA ALA A 144 -8.78 -10.84 18.60
C ALA A 144 -8.61 -12.05 19.54
N ASN A 145 -7.87 -13.07 19.11
CA ASN A 145 -7.51 -14.22 19.94
C ASN A 145 -6.59 -13.82 21.10
N PHE A 146 -5.62 -12.93 20.87
CA PHE A 146 -4.77 -12.39 21.94
C PHE A 146 -5.63 -11.68 23.00
N LEU A 147 -6.52 -10.80 22.55
CA LEU A 147 -7.36 -10.01 23.43
C LEU A 147 -8.26 -10.92 24.29
N VAL A 148 -8.97 -11.86 23.66
CA VAL A 148 -9.97 -12.71 24.31
C VAL A 148 -9.32 -13.82 25.14
N ASN A 149 -8.29 -14.48 24.62
CA ASN A 149 -7.77 -15.72 25.22
C ASN A 149 -6.59 -15.50 26.17
N GLU A 150 -5.79 -14.44 25.96
CA GLU A 150 -4.59 -14.20 26.77
C GLU A 150 -4.76 -13.00 27.70
N PHE A 151 -5.25 -11.87 27.17
CA PHE A 151 -5.18 -10.59 27.89
C PHE A 151 -6.39 -10.31 28.79
N LEU A 152 -7.61 -10.39 28.28
CA LEU A 152 -8.82 -10.09 29.07
C LEU A 152 -8.99 -10.98 30.31
N PRO A 153 -8.64 -12.28 30.31
CA PRO A 153 -8.68 -13.09 31.52
C PRO A 153 -7.81 -12.53 32.66
N VAL A 154 -6.69 -11.88 32.33
CA VAL A 154 -5.80 -11.23 33.30
C VAL A 154 -6.33 -9.85 33.69
N ALA A 155 -6.73 -9.04 32.71
CA ALA A 155 -7.19 -7.68 32.96
C ALA A 155 -8.51 -7.62 33.75
N LEU A 156 -9.36 -8.65 33.64
CA LEU A 156 -10.67 -8.72 34.29
C LEU A 156 -10.67 -9.62 35.52
N GLU A 157 -9.51 -10.04 36.02
CA GLU A 157 -9.44 -10.92 37.20
C GLU A 157 -10.19 -10.32 38.39
N GLY A 158 -11.19 -11.05 38.90
CA GLY A 158 -12.03 -10.61 40.03
C GLY A 158 -13.16 -9.65 39.67
N LEU A 159 -13.41 -9.37 38.39
CA LEU A 159 -14.52 -8.55 37.91
C LEU A 159 -15.60 -9.41 37.21
N GLU A 160 -16.86 -9.10 37.49
CA GLU A 160 -18.05 -9.72 36.92
C GLU A 160 -18.55 -8.84 35.76
N VAL A 161 -18.23 -9.26 34.53
CA VAL A 161 -18.64 -8.57 33.31
C VAL A 161 -19.50 -9.49 32.44
N SER A 162 -20.48 -8.91 31.75
CA SER A 162 -21.39 -9.63 30.86
C SER A 162 -20.63 -10.40 29.79
N ASP A 163 -21.11 -11.57 29.38
CA ASP A 163 -20.63 -12.34 28.23
C ASP A 163 -21.45 -12.08 26.95
N ASP A 164 -22.62 -11.45 27.08
CA ASP A 164 -23.44 -11.01 25.96
C ASP A 164 -22.71 -9.97 25.07
N PRO A 165 -22.53 -10.22 23.76
CA PRO A 165 -21.92 -9.28 22.82
C PRO A 165 -22.62 -7.93 22.74
N GLN A 166 -23.93 -7.86 23.01
CA GLN A 166 -24.66 -6.60 23.07
C GLN A 166 -24.20 -5.73 24.24
N HIS A 167 -23.61 -6.32 25.28
CA HIS A 167 -23.03 -5.62 26.41
C HIS A 167 -21.50 -5.48 26.33
N ARG A 168 -20.91 -5.71 25.15
CA ARG A 168 -19.46 -5.65 24.91
C ARG A 168 -19.11 -4.79 23.71
N ALA A 169 -18.29 -3.77 23.96
CA ALA A 169 -17.82 -2.83 22.96
C ALA A 169 -16.29 -2.82 22.84
N VAL A 170 -15.79 -2.50 21.65
CA VAL A 170 -14.37 -2.23 21.37
C VAL A 170 -14.22 -0.86 20.75
N CYS A 171 -13.15 -0.17 21.08
CA CYS A 171 -12.89 1.20 20.65
C CYS A 171 -11.42 1.45 20.39
N GLY A 172 -11.12 2.27 19.39
CA GLY A 172 -9.77 2.79 19.22
C GLY A 172 -9.70 3.93 18.23
N ILE A 173 -8.52 4.56 18.20
CA ILE A 173 -8.21 5.67 17.30
C ILE A 173 -7.15 5.25 16.27
N SER A 174 -7.25 5.71 15.02
CA SER A 174 -6.24 5.43 14.00
C SER A 174 -6.09 3.91 13.77
N SER A 175 -4.88 3.34 13.88
CA SER A 175 -4.71 1.88 13.90
C SER A 175 -5.53 1.17 14.99
N GLY A 176 -5.76 1.82 16.14
CA GLY A 176 -6.66 1.28 17.16
C GLY A 176 -8.11 1.18 16.66
N GLY A 177 -8.54 2.08 15.78
CA GLY A 177 -9.91 2.10 15.22
C GLY A 177 -10.15 0.95 14.25
N ILE A 178 -9.21 0.68 13.34
CA ILE A 178 -9.27 -0.53 12.50
C ILE A 178 -9.15 -1.79 13.37
N CYS A 179 -8.28 -1.78 14.39
CA CYS A 179 -8.13 -2.93 15.31
C CYS A 179 -9.43 -3.25 16.05
N ALA A 180 -10.12 -2.23 16.58
CA ALA A 180 -11.43 -2.40 17.21
C ALA A 180 -12.43 -3.04 16.24
N TRP A 181 -12.50 -2.56 15.01
CA TRP A 181 -13.31 -3.19 13.98
C TRP A 181 -12.89 -4.65 13.70
N THR A 182 -11.60 -4.94 13.54
CA THR A 182 -11.07 -6.29 13.31
C THR A 182 -11.45 -7.24 14.44
N VAL A 183 -11.36 -6.81 15.70
CA VAL A 183 -11.72 -7.63 16.86
C VAL A 183 -13.20 -8.03 16.81
N ALA A 184 -14.11 -7.07 16.62
CA ALA A 184 -15.53 -7.38 16.53
C ALA A 184 -15.86 -8.18 15.26
N TRP A 185 -15.16 -7.91 14.16
CA TRP A 185 -15.31 -8.66 12.91
C TRP A 185 -14.93 -10.13 13.10
N GLU A 186 -13.79 -10.44 13.72
CA GLU A 186 -13.33 -11.82 13.91
C GLU A 186 -14.02 -12.54 15.08
N LYS A 187 -14.50 -11.78 16.08
CA LYS A 187 -15.21 -12.30 17.27
C LYS A 187 -16.55 -11.58 17.52
N PRO A 188 -17.52 -11.67 16.59
CA PRO A 188 -18.83 -11.03 16.76
C PRO A 188 -19.64 -11.70 17.89
N ASP A 189 -19.25 -12.91 18.29
CA ASP A 189 -19.77 -13.63 19.46
C ASP A 189 -19.18 -13.14 20.79
N GLN A 190 -18.19 -12.24 20.75
CA GLN A 190 -17.62 -11.58 21.94
C GLN A 190 -17.89 -10.08 21.96
N PHE A 191 -17.93 -9.41 20.82
CA PHE A 191 -18.10 -7.95 20.75
C PHE A 191 -19.12 -7.58 19.67
N GLY A 192 -20.27 -7.05 20.10
CA GLY A 192 -21.35 -6.62 19.22
C GLY A 192 -21.33 -5.11 18.91
N LYS A 193 -20.42 -4.33 19.51
CA LYS A 193 -20.37 -2.87 19.37
C LYS A 193 -18.96 -2.36 19.07
N VAL A 194 -18.84 -1.44 18.12
CA VAL A 194 -17.56 -0.84 17.69
C VAL A 194 -17.66 0.68 17.69
N LEU A 195 -16.69 1.35 18.28
CA LEU A 195 -16.44 2.78 18.10
C LEU A 195 -15.05 2.99 17.47
N SER A 196 -15.01 3.42 16.22
CA SER A 196 -13.77 3.74 15.51
C SER A 196 -13.62 5.26 15.37
N ASN A 197 -12.54 5.80 15.93
CA ASN A 197 -12.18 7.20 15.76
C ASN A 197 -11.04 7.31 14.74
N ILE A 198 -11.26 8.05 13.66
CA ILE A 198 -10.25 8.34 12.63
C ILE A 198 -9.61 7.04 12.15
N GLY A 199 -10.42 6.02 11.84
CA GLY A 199 -9.96 4.64 11.66
C GLY A 199 -9.09 4.48 10.40
N SER A 200 -7.97 3.76 10.52
CA SER A 200 -7.01 3.54 9.43
C SER A 200 -7.45 2.49 8.40
N PHE A 201 -8.64 2.63 7.82
CA PHE A 201 -9.16 1.75 6.75
C PHE A 201 -8.44 1.93 5.40
N THR A 202 -7.22 2.45 5.41
CA THR A 202 -6.30 2.64 4.28
C THR A 202 -5.34 1.45 4.13
N ASN A 203 -4.34 1.53 3.24
CA ASN A 203 -3.39 0.45 2.97
C ASN A 203 -2.13 0.47 3.86
N ILE A 204 -2.32 0.53 5.18
CA ILE A 204 -1.22 0.28 6.14
C ILE A 204 -0.79 -1.19 6.02
N ARG A 205 -1.70 -2.12 6.29
CA ARG A 205 -1.52 -3.57 6.15
C ARG A 205 -2.72 -4.26 5.47
N GLY A 206 -3.48 -3.51 4.67
CA GLY A 206 -4.58 -4.05 3.87
C GLY A 206 -5.98 -3.60 4.28
N GLY A 207 -6.12 -2.59 5.14
CA GLY A 207 -7.42 -2.13 5.66
C GLY A 207 -8.45 -1.77 4.59
N TRP A 208 -7.99 -1.36 3.40
CA TRP A 208 -8.81 -1.12 2.21
C TRP A 208 -9.65 -2.34 1.74
N ALA A 209 -9.35 -3.55 2.23
CA ALA A 209 -10.09 -4.75 1.89
C ALA A 209 -11.45 -4.86 2.60
N TYR A 210 -11.64 -4.21 3.75
CA TYR A 210 -12.85 -4.33 4.56
C TYR A 210 -14.15 -3.95 3.82
N PRO A 211 -14.23 -2.85 3.05
CA PRO A 211 -15.43 -2.56 2.27
C PRO A 211 -15.89 -3.71 1.38
N GLY A 212 -14.95 -4.41 0.73
CA GLY A 212 -15.26 -5.60 -0.07
C GLY A 212 -15.72 -6.81 0.76
N LEU A 213 -15.10 -7.04 1.92
CA LEU A 213 -15.48 -8.11 2.84
C LEU A 213 -16.87 -7.90 3.46
N ILE A 214 -17.18 -6.67 3.86
CA ILE A 214 -18.47 -6.29 4.44
C ILE A 214 -19.60 -6.51 3.44
N ARG A 215 -19.41 -6.09 2.19
CA ARG A 215 -20.42 -6.24 1.13
C ARG A 215 -20.80 -7.71 0.87
N LYS A 216 -19.89 -8.66 1.09
CA LYS A 216 -20.19 -10.11 1.00
C LYS A 216 -21.17 -10.59 2.07
N THR A 217 -21.30 -9.86 3.17
CA THR A 217 -22.20 -10.23 4.27
C THR A 217 -23.62 -9.71 4.06
N LYS A 218 -23.96 -9.09 2.91
CA LYS A 218 -25.29 -8.49 2.63
C LYS A 218 -26.48 -9.37 3.00
N ASP A 219 -26.38 -10.67 2.76
CA ASP A 219 -27.46 -11.63 3.00
C ASP A 219 -27.47 -12.16 4.45
N ASN A 220 -26.36 -12.02 5.17
CA ASN A 220 -26.22 -12.41 6.57
C ASN A 220 -25.16 -11.53 7.27
N PRO A 221 -25.50 -10.26 7.60
CA PRO A 221 -24.57 -9.35 8.27
C PRO A 221 -24.15 -9.91 9.63
N LYS A 222 -22.90 -9.68 10.03
CA LYS A 222 -22.47 -9.98 11.40
C LYS A 222 -23.24 -9.06 12.36
N PRO A 223 -23.63 -9.52 13.56
CA PRO A 223 -24.43 -8.74 14.52
C PRO A 223 -23.58 -7.68 15.22
N ILE A 224 -23.10 -6.69 14.45
CA ILE A 224 -22.18 -5.65 14.90
C ILE A 224 -22.82 -4.29 14.65
N LYS A 225 -22.88 -3.46 15.69
CA LYS A 225 -23.26 -2.04 15.63
C LYS A 225 -22.00 -1.18 15.59
N VAL A 226 -21.93 -0.21 14.68
CA VAL A 226 -20.68 0.50 14.36
C VAL A 226 -20.88 2.01 14.38
N TYR A 227 -20.14 2.71 15.22
CA TYR A 227 -19.96 4.16 15.15
C TYR A 227 -18.59 4.48 14.55
N LEU A 228 -18.58 5.21 13.45
CA LEU A 228 -17.39 5.76 12.82
C LEU A 228 -17.37 7.25 13.06
N GLN A 229 -16.24 7.78 13.47
CA GLN A 229 -15.97 9.21 13.45
C GLN A 229 -14.67 9.44 12.68
N ASP A 230 -14.61 10.50 11.88
CA ASP A 230 -13.39 10.92 11.19
C ASP A 230 -13.27 12.46 11.15
N GLY A 231 -12.09 12.98 10.84
CA GLY A 231 -11.85 14.41 10.62
C GLY A 231 -12.02 14.79 9.15
N LYS A 232 -12.58 15.97 8.85
CA LYS A 232 -12.73 16.46 7.46
C LYS A 232 -11.39 16.67 6.77
N ASP A 233 -10.38 17.08 7.52
CA ASP A 233 -9.03 17.37 7.03
C ASP A 233 -8.02 16.30 7.47
N ASP A 234 -8.49 15.05 7.64
CA ASP A 234 -7.62 13.94 8.06
C ASP A 234 -6.65 13.50 6.93
N LEU A 235 -5.69 12.65 7.27
CA LEU A 235 -4.49 12.37 6.49
C LEU A 235 -4.76 11.94 5.04
N ASN A 236 -3.95 12.45 4.12
CA ASN A 236 -3.75 11.92 2.79
C ASN A 236 -2.27 11.49 2.58
N ASN A 237 -1.93 10.30 3.06
CA ASN A 237 -0.53 9.84 3.16
C ASN A 237 -0.22 8.61 2.28
N LEU A 238 1.00 8.10 2.36
CA LEU A 238 1.47 6.88 1.69
C LEU A 238 0.48 5.70 1.68
N HIS A 239 -0.33 5.57 2.74
CA HIS A 239 -1.25 4.46 2.89
C HIS A 239 -2.61 4.71 2.25
N GLY A 240 -3.03 5.97 2.08
CA GLY A 240 -4.29 6.35 1.44
C GLY A 240 -4.82 7.70 1.93
N ASN A 241 -5.99 8.06 1.42
CA ASN A 241 -6.79 9.17 1.93
C ASN A 241 -7.79 8.63 2.95
N TRP A 242 -7.69 9.09 4.20
CA TRP A 242 -8.40 8.54 5.35
C TRP A 242 -9.88 8.91 5.37
N PRO A 243 -10.28 10.18 5.12
CA PRO A 243 -11.69 10.55 4.95
C PRO A 243 -12.40 9.71 3.88
N LEU A 244 -11.78 9.56 2.70
CA LEU A 244 -12.34 8.75 1.61
C LEU A 244 -12.43 7.26 1.97
N ALA A 245 -11.50 6.74 2.77
CA ALA A 245 -11.55 5.35 3.23
C ALA A 245 -12.70 5.13 4.22
N ASN A 246 -12.93 6.06 5.16
CA ASN A 246 -14.06 6.00 6.09
C ASN A 246 -15.42 6.17 5.37
N HIS A 247 -15.49 7.00 4.31
CA HIS A 247 -16.68 7.06 3.45
C HIS A 247 -16.99 5.72 2.75
N ASP A 248 -15.98 5.05 2.20
CA ASP A 248 -16.14 3.75 1.53
C ASP A 248 -16.53 2.64 2.52
N MET A 249 -15.95 2.68 3.72
CA MET A 249 -16.33 1.81 4.85
C MET A 249 -17.81 1.98 5.22
N ALA A 250 -18.27 3.21 5.44
CA ALA A 250 -19.68 3.49 5.76
C ALA A 250 -20.63 3.12 4.62
N ALA A 251 -20.24 3.35 3.36
CA ALA A 251 -21.02 2.91 2.20
C ALA A 251 -21.18 1.38 2.19
N ALA A 252 -20.13 0.63 2.49
CA ALA A 252 -20.18 -0.83 2.59
C ALA A 252 -21.07 -1.32 3.75
N LEU A 253 -20.98 -0.70 4.93
CA LEU A 253 -21.82 -1.02 6.09
C LEU A 253 -23.30 -0.81 5.80
N ARG A 254 -23.66 0.34 5.22
CA ARG A 254 -25.03 0.63 4.79
C ARG A 254 -25.53 -0.34 3.73
N PHE A 255 -24.71 -0.61 2.70
CA PHE A 255 -25.05 -1.59 1.67
C PHE A 255 -25.37 -2.95 2.28
N ALA A 256 -24.52 -3.43 3.19
CA ALA A 256 -24.69 -4.73 3.81
C ALA A 256 -25.86 -4.78 4.82
N GLY A 257 -26.24 -3.64 5.40
CA GLY A 257 -27.36 -3.51 6.35
C GLY A 257 -26.94 -3.54 7.82
N TYR A 258 -25.71 -3.13 8.14
CA TYR A 258 -25.25 -2.97 9.51
C TYR A 258 -25.88 -1.74 10.17
N GLN A 259 -26.16 -1.82 11.47
CA GLN A 259 -26.52 -0.64 12.25
C GLN A 259 -25.28 0.25 12.37
N SER A 260 -25.26 1.37 11.65
CA SER A 260 -24.03 2.15 11.49
C SER A 260 -24.27 3.65 11.35
N LYS A 261 -23.30 4.42 11.84
CA LYS A 261 -23.27 5.88 11.76
C LYS A 261 -21.85 6.37 11.47
N LEU A 262 -21.71 7.35 10.59
CA LEU A 262 -20.45 8.04 10.29
C LEU A 262 -20.60 9.54 10.57
N VAL A 263 -19.74 10.07 11.44
CA VAL A 263 -19.69 11.51 11.76
C VAL A 263 -18.35 12.10 11.35
N PHE A 264 -18.39 13.16 10.54
CA PHE A 264 -17.23 13.98 10.24
C PHE A 264 -17.17 15.20 11.15
N THR A 265 -16.13 15.29 11.97
CA THR A 265 -15.81 16.46 12.78
C THR A 265 -14.88 17.40 12.03
N GLU A 266 -14.80 18.66 12.45
CA GLU A 266 -13.77 19.60 11.98
C GLU A 266 -12.36 19.08 12.32
N GLY A 267 -11.34 19.57 11.60
CA GLY A 267 -9.93 19.27 11.85
C GLY A 267 -9.41 17.98 11.22
N GLY A 268 -8.11 17.73 11.42
CA GLY A 268 -7.39 16.58 10.86
C GLY A 268 -7.14 15.43 11.85
N HIS A 269 -5.98 14.78 11.75
CA HIS A 269 -5.62 13.57 12.52
C HIS A 269 -5.45 13.79 14.02
N SER A 270 -6.55 14.04 14.74
CA SER A 270 -6.53 14.51 16.11
C SER A 270 -7.57 13.85 17.00
N GLY A 271 -7.10 13.29 18.12
CA GLY A 271 -7.99 12.76 19.17
C GLY A 271 -8.83 13.83 19.87
N HIS A 272 -8.54 15.12 19.68
CA HIS A 272 -9.29 16.21 20.30
C HIS A 272 -10.76 16.23 19.84
N HIS A 273 -11.00 16.26 18.52
CA HIS A 273 -12.34 16.31 17.96
C HIS A 273 -13.11 15.00 18.20
N ALA A 274 -12.42 13.87 18.06
CA ALA A 274 -12.93 12.55 18.43
C ALA A 274 -13.38 12.50 19.89
N GLY A 275 -12.60 13.10 20.79
CA GLY A 275 -12.92 13.23 22.19
C GLY A 275 -14.17 14.07 22.42
N ILE A 276 -14.29 15.23 21.78
CA ILE A 276 -15.47 16.11 21.93
C ILE A 276 -16.75 15.36 21.54
N GLU A 277 -16.67 14.56 20.48
CA GLU A 277 -17.78 13.75 19.98
C GLU A 277 -18.07 12.49 20.83
N LEU A 278 -17.13 12.07 21.68
CA LEU A 278 -17.23 10.80 22.43
C LEU A 278 -18.54 10.64 23.22
N PRO A 279 -19.04 11.63 24.00
CA PRO A 279 -20.31 11.44 24.73
C PRO A 279 -21.50 11.16 23.81
N SER A 280 -21.59 11.86 22.66
CA SER A 280 -22.63 11.63 21.66
C SER A 280 -22.52 10.25 21.01
N ALA A 281 -21.29 9.84 20.69
CA ALA A 281 -21.00 8.52 20.14
C ALA A 281 -21.40 7.39 21.11
N LEU A 282 -21.10 7.53 22.40
CA LEU A 282 -21.44 6.53 23.42
C LEU A 282 -22.96 6.42 23.61
N ARG A 283 -23.69 7.55 23.66
CA ARG A 283 -25.17 7.52 23.71
C ARG A 283 -25.75 6.74 22.54
N TRP A 284 -25.31 7.06 21.32
CA TRP A 284 -25.79 6.34 20.13
C TRP A 284 -25.40 4.86 20.18
N LEU A 285 -24.18 4.54 20.62
CA LEU A 285 -23.68 3.16 20.63
C LEU A 285 -24.49 2.28 21.60
N TRP A 286 -24.85 2.79 22.78
CA TRP A 286 -25.57 2.06 23.82
C TRP A 286 -27.09 2.14 23.75
N ASP A 287 -27.64 2.98 22.87
CA ASP A 287 -29.08 3.03 22.58
C ASP A 287 -29.48 1.98 21.53
N GLU A 288 -30.13 0.90 21.95
CA GLU A 288 -30.53 -0.18 21.03
C GLU A 288 -31.48 0.29 19.91
N ASP A 289 -32.23 1.38 20.13
CA ASP A 289 -33.19 1.93 19.18
C ASP A 289 -32.57 2.98 18.23
N ALA A 290 -31.27 3.24 18.33
CA ALA A 290 -30.60 4.27 17.55
C ALA A 290 -30.66 4.01 16.04
N GLU A 291 -31.07 5.01 15.27
CA GLU A 291 -31.17 4.90 13.81
C GLU A 291 -29.80 4.92 13.11
N SER A 292 -29.69 4.16 12.02
CA SER A 292 -28.55 4.18 11.10
C SER A 292 -28.61 5.35 10.13
N ASP A 293 -27.45 5.73 9.60
CA ASP A 293 -27.37 6.66 8.48
C ASP A 293 -28.11 6.12 7.25
N GLN A 294 -28.81 7.03 6.57
CA GLN A 294 -29.50 6.73 5.31
C GLN A 294 -28.59 7.02 4.11
N PRO A 295 -28.79 6.31 2.97
CA PRO A 295 -28.00 6.56 1.78
C PRO A 295 -28.27 7.96 1.21
N GLU A 296 -27.22 8.77 1.12
CA GLU A 296 -27.23 10.04 0.39
C GLU A 296 -26.69 9.79 -1.02
N ASN A 297 -27.59 9.57 -1.99
CA ASN A 297 -27.21 9.66 -3.39
C ASN A 297 -28.36 10.15 -4.29
N PRO A 298 -28.65 11.46 -4.31
CA PRO A 298 -29.68 12.00 -5.18
C PRO A 298 -29.23 11.94 -6.64
N GLN A 299 -29.76 10.98 -7.40
CA GLN A 299 -29.54 10.95 -8.84
C GLN A 299 -30.31 12.08 -9.54
N THR A 300 -29.58 12.94 -10.24
CA THR A 300 -30.11 13.90 -11.21
C THR A 300 -30.13 13.26 -12.60
N LYS A 301 -31.16 13.59 -13.39
CA LYS A 301 -31.31 13.14 -14.78
C LYS A 301 -31.42 14.35 -15.71
N PRO A 302 -30.37 15.18 -15.81
CA PRO A 302 -30.38 16.30 -16.74
C PRO A 302 -30.55 15.79 -18.18
N GLU A 303 -31.21 16.59 -19.02
CA GLU A 303 -31.31 16.29 -20.45
C GLU A 303 -29.91 16.35 -21.07
N TRP A 304 -29.49 15.26 -21.72
CA TRP A 304 -28.19 15.21 -22.37
C TRP A 304 -28.22 15.97 -23.71
N GLN A 305 -27.19 16.75 -23.95
CA GLN A 305 -26.91 17.39 -25.23
C GLN A 305 -25.45 17.11 -25.64
N PRO A 306 -25.15 16.90 -26.94
CA PRO A 306 -23.78 16.76 -27.39
C PRO A 306 -23.01 18.07 -27.17
N ALA A 307 -21.74 17.96 -26.80
CA ALA A 307 -20.82 19.10 -26.84
C ALA A 307 -20.74 19.65 -28.28
N PRO A 308 -20.44 20.95 -28.48
CA PRO A 308 -20.33 21.55 -29.82
C PRO A 308 -19.41 20.77 -30.77
N GLU A 309 -18.30 20.24 -30.26
CA GLU A 309 -17.32 19.44 -31.02
C GLU A 309 -17.79 18.02 -31.31
N ALA A 310 -18.86 17.56 -30.67
CA ALA A 310 -19.53 16.29 -30.97
C ALA A 310 -20.69 16.47 -31.97
N VAL A 311 -20.86 17.68 -32.54
CA VAL A 311 -21.80 17.97 -33.62
C VAL A 311 -21.06 17.99 -34.97
N ARG A 312 -21.61 17.29 -35.95
CA ARG A 312 -21.04 17.23 -37.30
C ARG A 312 -21.03 18.62 -37.92
N ARG A 313 -19.92 18.95 -38.59
CA ARG A 313 -19.71 20.19 -39.33
C ARG A 313 -19.44 19.87 -40.79
N ASP A 314 -20.17 20.50 -41.69
CA ASP A 314 -20.03 20.28 -43.14
C ASP A 314 -18.73 20.90 -43.70
N ASP A 315 -18.16 21.88 -42.99
CA ASP A 315 -16.92 22.57 -43.36
C ASP A 315 -15.64 21.87 -42.86
N VAL A 316 -15.78 20.75 -42.14
CA VAL A 316 -14.67 20.00 -41.55
C VAL A 316 -14.39 18.72 -42.37
N PRO A 317 -13.14 18.46 -42.78
CA PRO A 317 -12.77 17.20 -43.43
C PRO A 317 -13.11 16.00 -42.55
N GLN A 318 -13.81 15.02 -43.14
CA GLN A 318 -14.33 13.86 -42.43
C GLN A 318 -13.41 12.65 -42.62
N GLY A 319 -13.02 12.02 -41.52
CA GLY A 319 -12.35 10.73 -41.53
C GLY A 319 -13.27 9.58 -41.93
N GLU A 320 -12.67 8.41 -42.13
CA GLU A 320 -13.37 7.19 -42.50
C GLU A 320 -13.38 6.19 -41.32
N LEU A 321 -14.56 5.69 -40.95
CA LEU A 321 -14.71 4.59 -39.99
C LEU A 321 -14.86 3.25 -40.72
N ILE A 322 -13.83 2.42 -40.67
CA ILE A 322 -13.73 1.19 -41.43
C ILE A 322 -14.01 0.00 -40.50
N LYS A 323 -15.05 -0.79 -40.81
CA LYS A 323 -15.30 -2.06 -40.11
C LYS A 323 -14.29 -3.10 -40.57
N MET A 324 -13.61 -3.71 -39.60
CA MET A 324 -12.62 -4.75 -39.86
C MET A 324 -13.27 -6.14 -39.85
N PRO A 325 -12.65 -7.15 -40.50
CA PRO A 325 -13.06 -8.54 -40.32
C PRO A 325 -13.04 -8.92 -38.84
N GLU A 326 -14.02 -9.75 -38.43
CA GLU A 326 -14.10 -10.26 -37.06
C GLU A 326 -12.75 -10.88 -36.63
N TRP A 327 -12.33 -10.59 -35.40
CA TRP A 327 -11.07 -11.07 -34.85
C TRP A 327 -11.28 -12.24 -33.91
N GLU A 328 -10.58 -13.36 -34.14
CA GLU A 328 -10.49 -14.47 -33.20
C GLU A 328 -9.16 -14.41 -32.45
N SER A 329 -9.21 -14.41 -31.11
CA SER A 329 -8.02 -14.22 -30.27
C SER A 329 -7.24 -15.50 -30.00
N LYS A 330 -5.91 -15.40 -29.91
CA LYS A 330 -5.04 -16.47 -29.41
C LYS A 330 -4.83 -16.37 -27.90
N ILE A 331 -4.80 -15.15 -27.36
CA ILE A 331 -4.64 -14.84 -25.94
C ILE A 331 -5.94 -15.10 -25.18
N PHE A 332 -7.05 -14.56 -25.67
CA PHE A 332 -8.39 -14.85 -25.13
C PHE A 332 -9.04 -15.97 -25.96
N LYS A 333 -8.59 -17.20 -25.76
CA LYS A 333 -9.00 -18.37 -26.56
C LYS A 333 -10.51 -18.47 -26.71
N ASP A 334 -10.93 -18.96 -27.88
CA ASP A 334 -12.34 -19.19 -28.26
C ASP A 334 -13.23 -17.94 -28.28
N THR A 335 -12.64 -16.75 -28.29
CA THR A 335 -13.39 -15.49 -28.38
C THR A 335 -13.28 -14.83 -29.75
N ILE A 336 -14.41 -14.30 -30.20
CA ILE A 336 -14.56 -13.49 -31.41
C ILE A 336 -15.04 -12.08 -31.06
N ARG A 337 -14.63 -11.07 -31.84
CA ARG A 337 -15.02 -9.67 -31.61
C ARG A 337 -15.05 -8.83 -32.88
N ASP A 338 -16.02 -7.93 -32.93
CA ASP A 338 -16.05 -6.83 -33.89
C ASP A 338 -15.07 -5.73 -33.47
N TRP A 339 -14.48 -5.08 -34.47
CA TRP A 339 -13.60 -3.92 -34.27
C TRP A 339 -13.57 -3.05 -35.53
N TRP A 340 -13.16 -1.80 -35.35
CA TRP A 340 -13.12 -0.77 -36.39
C TRP A 340 -11.84 0.05 -36.29
N ILE A 341 -11.44 0.63 -37.42
CA ILE A 341 -10.37 1.61 -37.49
C ILE A 341 -10.98 2.91 -38.02
N TYR A 342 -10.85 3.99 -37.26
CA TYR A 342 -11.11 5.34 -37.76
C TYR A 342 -9.80 5.95 -38.27
N VAL A 343 -9.82 6.45 -39.49
CA VAL A 343 -8.68 7.12 -40.15
C VAL A 343 -9.06 8.58 -40.41
N PRO A 344 -8.34 9.57 -39.85
CA PRO A 344 -8.67 10.98 -40.07
C PRO A 344 -8.37 11.38 -41.52
N ALA A 345 -9.13 12.34 -42.07
CA ALA A 345 -8.91 12.85 -43.43
C ALA A 345 -7.50 13.42 -43.65
N GLN A 346 -6.86 13.88 -42.58
CA GLN A 346 -5.53 14.47 -42.53
C GLN A 346 -4.40 13.42 -42.45
N TYR A 347 -4.73 12.12 -42.42
CA TYR A 347 -3.73 11.06 -42.39
C TYR A 347 -2.78 11.13 -43.60
N ASN A 348 -1.47 11.03 -43.33
CA ASN A 348 -0.42 11.05 -44.34
C ASN A 348 0.53 9.88 -44.09
N ALA A 349 0.63 8.93 -45.02
CA ALA A 349 1.47 7.75 -44.86
C ALA A 349 2.98 8.06 -44.67
N ASN A 350 3.44 9.26 -45.02
CA ASN A 350 4.82 9.69 -44.83
C ASN A 350 5.11 10.28 -43.43
N GLN A 351 4.08 10.45 -42.60
CA GLN A 351 4.21 10.96 -41.23
C GLN A 351 3.50 10.01 -40.26
N PRO A 352 4.18 9.53 -39.20
CA PRO A 352 3.53 8.62 -38.26
C PRO A 352 2.38 9.33 -37.54
N ALA A 353 1.17 8.77 -37.65
CA ALA A 353 -0.01 9.28 -36.95
C ALA A 353 0.02 8.92 -35.46
N ALA A 354 -0.66 9.73 -34.64
CA ALA A 354 -0.99 9.33 -33.28
C ALA A 354 -1.99 8.15 -33.29
N LEU A 355 -2.04 7.41 -32.18
CA LEU A 355 -2.95 6.28 -31.96
C LEU A 355 -3.80 6.51 -30.73
N MET A 356 -5.10 6.19 -30.81
CA MET A 356 -5.93 6.01 -29.63
C MET A 356 -6.77 4.74 -29.69
N VAL A 357 -6.70 3.89 -28.67
CA VAL A 357 -7.51 2.67 -28.57
C VAL A 357 -8.73 2.93 -27.69
N PHE A 358 -9.92 2.51 -28.13
CA PHE A 358 -11.18 2.62 -27.38
C PHE A 358 -11.84 1.28 -27.14
N GLN A 359 -12.23 1.07 -25.88
CA GLN A 359 -12.88 -0.13 -25.40
C GLN A 359 -14.39 0.05 -25.55
N ASP A 360 -15.12 -1.05 -25.76
CA ASP A 360 -16.52 -0.98 -26.21
C ASP A 360 -16.65 -0.16 -27.51
N GLY A 361 -15.75 -0.43 -28.47
CA GLY A 361 -15.52 0.38 -29.66
C GLY A 361 -16.77 0.77 -30.45
N GLN A 362 -17.76 -0.12 -30.56
CA GLN A 362 -19.02 0.20 -31.24
C GLN A 362 -19.72 1.42 -30.62
N ARG A 363 -19.69 1.56 -29.28
CA ARG A 363 -20.32 2.66 -28.56
C ARG A 363 -19.56 3.98 -28.75
N PHE A 364 -18.23 3.92 -28.83
CA PHE A 364 -17.39 5.09 -29.04
C PHE A 364 -17.46 5.57 -30.50
N GLY A 365 -17.54 4.64 -31.46
CA GLY A 365 -17.61 4.93 -32.89
C GLY A 365 -18.98 5.36 -33.41
N ASP A 366 -20.04 5.17 -32.62
CA ASP A 366 -21.40 5.57 -33.02
C ASP A 366 -21.56 7.09 -33.01
N GLU A 367 -21.67 7.67 -34.19
CA GLU A 367 -21.87 9.11 -34.42
C GLU A 367 -23.26 9.61 -33.98
N GLN A 368 -24.23 8.71 -33.83
CA GLN A 368 -25.54 9.04 -33.26
C GLN A 368 -25.56 8.82 -31.74
N GLY A 369 -24.55 8.15 -31.20
CA GLY A 369 -24.37 7.87 -29.80
C GLY A 369 -23.96 9.09 -28.96
N ARG A 370 -23.54 8.82 -27.73
CA ARG A 370 -23.12 9.85 -26.77
C ARG A 370 -21.67 10.31 -27.00
N TRP A 371 -20.76 9.39 -27.32
CA TRP A 371 -19.32 9.67 -27.42
C TRP A 371 -18.91 10.34 -28.74
N ARG A 372 -19.42 9.83 -29.87
CA ARG A 372 -19.22 10.40 -31.21
C ARG A 372 -17.74 10.63 -31.55
N VAL A 373 -16.86 9.66 -31.25
CA VAL A 373 -15.40 9.79 -31.42
C VAL A 373 -15.00 10.27 -32.82
N PRO A 374 -15.54 9.72 -33.93
CA PRO A 374 -15.18 10.20 -35.27
C PRO A 374 -15.41 11.71 -35.45
N ILE A 375 -16.57 12.22 -35.00
CA ILE A 375 -16.93 13.64 -35.12
C ILE A 375 -16.02 14.52 -34.25
N VAL A 376 -15.79 14.10 -33.00
CA VAL A 376 -14.91 14.85 -32.08
C VAL A 376 -13.48 14.89 -32.63
N PHE A 377 -12.97 13.79 -33.15
CA PHE A 377 -11.63 13.73 -33.74
C PHE A 377 -11.54 14.59 -34.99
N ASP A 378 -12.49 14.49 -35.93
CA ASP A 378 -12.54 15.34 -37.13
C ASP A 378 -12.45 16.83 -36.75
N ASN A 379 -13.30 17.25 -35.81
CA ASN A 379 -13.40 18.64 -35.39
C ASN A 379 -12.13 19.14 -34.68
N LEU A 380 -11.58 18.38 -33.73
CA LEU A 380 -10.39 18.79 -32.98
C LEU A 380 -9.10 18.75 -33.83
N ILE A 381 -8.98 17.77 -34.72
CA ILE A 381 -7.84 17.67 -35.65
C ILE A 381 -7.87 18.84 -36.64
N ALA A 382 -9.03 19.17 -37.20
CA ALA A 382 -9.16 20.33 -38.10
C ALA A 382 -8.88 21.66 -37.40
N GLN A 383 -9.12 21.77 -36.10
CA GLN A 383 -8.80 22.94 -35.28
C GLN A 383 -7.33 23.00 -34.84
N GLY A 384 -6.55 21.92 -35.05
CA GLY A 384 -5.17 21.82 -34.58
C GLY A 384 -5.03 21.60 -33.07
N GLU A 385 -6.13 21.25 -32.39
CA GLU A 385 -6.16 21.00 -30.94
C GLU A 385 -5.83 19.54 -30.59
N MET A 386 -5.72 18.68 -31.62
CA MET A 386 -5.31 17.28 -31.54
C MET A 386 -4.47 16.93 -32.78
N PRO A 387 -3.38 16.15 -32.65
CA PRO A 387 -2.64 15.68 -33.83
C PRO A 387 -3.49 14.73 -34.68
N PRO A 388 -3.20 14.55 -35.98
CA PRO A 388 -3.83 13.50 -36.77
C PRO A 388 -3.69 12.14 -36.07
N THR A 389 -4.83 11.60 -35.63
CA THR A 389 -4.90 10.42 -34.76
C THR A 389 -5.78 9.35 -35.38
N ILE A 390 -5.22 8.16 -35.55
CA ILE A 390 -5.96 6.95 -35.90
C ILE A 390 -6.58 6.37 -34.63
N ALA A 391 -7.87 6.03 -34.67
CA ALA A 391 -8.53 5.35 -33.56
C ALA A 391 -8.79 3.88 -33.86
N VAL A 392 -8.46 3.00 -32.91
CA VAL A 392 -8.81 1.58 -32.93
C VAL A 392 -9.97 1.38 -31.96
N LEU A 393 -11.14 1.03 -32.48
CA LEU A 393 -12.35 0.88 -31.69
C LEU A 393 -12.67 -0.61 -31.57
N ILE A 394 -12.48 -1.18 -30.39
CA ILE A 394 -12.54 -2.63 -30.18
C ILE A 394 -13.62 -3.04 -29.18
N ASN A 395 -14.49 -3.96 -29.59
CA ASN A 395 -15.46 -4.56 -28.69
C ASN A 395 -14.82 -5.71 -27.87
N PRO A 396 -15.36 -6.02 -26.69
CA PRO A 396 -14.92 -7.17 -25.91
C PRO A 396 -15.26 -8.49 -26.60
N GLY A 397 -14.42 -9.50 -26.39
CA GLY A 397 -14.60 -10.85 -26.91
C GLY A 397 -15.89 -11.53 -26.46
N HIS A 398 -16.49 -12.30 -27.37
CA HIS A 398 -17.58 -13.22 -27.09
C HIS A 398 -17.15 -14.64 -27.39
N ASP A 399 -17.41 -15.55 -26.46
CA ASP A 399 -17.19 -16.98 -26.64
C ASP A 399 -18.03 -17.46 -27.84
N LYS A 400 -17.35 -17.92 -28.89
CA LYS A 400 -18.00 -18.34 -30.16
C LYS A 400 -18.94 -19.53 -29.98
N ASN A 401 -18.82 -20.25 -28.87
CA ASN A 401 -19.66 -21.40 -28.53
C ASN A 401 -20.88 -21.02 -27.66
N ARG A 402 -21.01 -19.74 -27.26
CA ARG A 402 -22.15 -19.25 -26.47
C ARG A 402 -23.09 -18.42 -27.32
N LYS A 403 -24.36 -18.38 -26.90
CA LYS A 403 -25.32 -17.41 -27.44
C LYS A 403 -25.14 -16.08 -26.71
N ARG A 404 -25.16 -14.97 -27.46
CA ARG A 404 -25.23 -13.63 -26.87
C ARG A 404 -26.55 -13.45 -26.11
N VAL A 405 -26.47 -12.93 -24.89
CA VAL A 405 -27.64 -12.58 -24.08
C VAL A 405 -27.74 -11.06 -24.03
N LYS A 406 -28.88 -10.50 -24.49
CA LYS A 406 -29.09 -9.04 -24.59
C LYS A 406 -27.96 -8.32 -25.35
N ASN A 407 -27.45 -8.95 -26.42
CA ASN A 407 -26.29 -8.49 -27.22
C ASN A 407 -24.99 -8.27 -26.43
N LYS A 408 -24.88 -8.74 -25.19
CA LYS A 408 -23.66 -8.60 -24.39
C LYS A 408 -22.63 -9.65 -24.78
N SER A 409 -21.38 -9.21 -24.92
CA SER A 409 -20.22 -10.09 -25.00
C SER A 409 -20.01 -10.83 -23.69
N SER A 410 -19.58 -12.09 -23.75
CA SER A 410 -19.46 -12.95 -22.58
C SER A 410 -18.16 -12.70 -21.81
N ASN A 411 -17.15 -12.12 -22.46
CA ASN A 411 -15.81 -11.98 -21.89
C ASN A 411 -15.50 -10.56 -21.39
N ARG A 412 -16.42 -9.60 -21.51
CA ARG A 412 -16.16 -8.18 -21.21
C ARG A 412 -15.48 -7.96 -19.86
N SER A 413 -16.02 -8.54 -18.78
CA SER A 413 -15.43 -8.35 -17.46
C SER A 413 -14.08 -9.05 -17.30
N LEU A 414 -13.89 -10.23 -17.89
CA LEU A 414 -12.62 -10.94 -17.81
C LEU A 414 -11.51 -10.22 -18.59
N GLU A 415 -11.83 -9.65 -19.75
CA GLU A 415 -10.88 -8.90 -20.57
C GLU A 415 -10.56 -7.53 -19.96
N TYR A 416 -11.54 -6.85 -19.36
CA TYR A 416 -11.42 -5.43 -19.00
C TYR A 416 -11.12 -5.16 -17.53
N ASP A 417 -11.66 -5.94 -16.60
CA ASP A 417 -11.54 -5.66 -15.16
C ASP A 417 -10.40 -6.44 -14.48
N GLY A 418 -9.82 -7.44 -15.17
CA GLY A 418 -8.71 -8.22 -14.65
C GLY A 418 -7.40 -7.42 -14.60
N LEU A 419 -6.67 -7.54 -13.50
CA LEU A 419 -5.32 -6.98 -13.36
C LEU A 419 -4.29 -7.79 -14.17
N GLY A 420 -3.15 -7.17 -14.44
CA GLY A 420 -2.02 -7.79 -15.17
C GLY A 420 -2.05 -7.53 -16.68
N ASP A 421 -1.06 -8.07 -17.38
CA ASP A 421 -0.71 -7.66 -18.74
C ASP A 421 -1.54 -8.33 -19.86
N ARG A 422 -2.46 -9.24 -19.52
CA ARG A 422 -3.12 -10.13 -20.50
C ARG A 422 -3.84 -9.33 -21.59
N TYR A 423 -4.53 -8.25 -21.22
CA TYR A 423 -5.20 -7.38 -22.20
C TYR A 423 -4.20 -6.53 -23.01
N SER A 424 -3.13 -6.04 -22.37
CA SER A 424 -2.06 -5.31 -23.06
C SER A 424 -1.39 -6.18 -24.12
N ARG A 425 -1.06 -7.44 -23.78
CA ARG A 425 -0.53 -8.42 -24.74
C ARG A 425 -1.49 -8.67 -25.87
N PHE A 426 -2.79 -8.78 -25.59
CA PHE A 426 -3.80 -8.89 -26.64
C PHE A 426 -3.75 -7.72 -27.62
N LEU A 427 -3.68 -6.47 -27.13
CA LEU A 427 -3.55 -5.32 -28.02
C LEU A 427 -2.22 -5.34 -28.80
N LEU A 428 -1.10 -5.56 -28.13
CA LEU A 428 0.25 -5.39 -28.69
C LEU A 428 0.71 -6.56 -29.56
N GLU A 429 0.26 -7.78 -29.28
CA GLU A 429 0.67 -9.00 -30.00
C GLU A 429 -0.32 -9.40 -31.10
N GLU A 430 -1.58 -8.94 -31.04
CA GLU A 430 -2.63 -9.35 -31.98
C GLU A 430 -3.19 -8.17 -32.79
N ILE A 431 -3.67 -7.12 -32.13
CA ILE A 431 -4.46 -6.08 -32.80
C ILE A 431 -3.59 -5.00 -33.46
N LEU A 432 -2.69 -4.37 -32.71
CA LEU A 432 -1.87 -3.28 -33.24
C LEU A 432 -0.98 -3.70 -34.42
N PRO A 433 -0.37 -4.91 -34.45
CA PRO A 433 0.39 -5.35 -35.62
C PRO A 433 -0.42 -5.34 -36.93
N GLU A 434 -1.72 -5.67 -36.88
CA GLU A 434 -2.58 -5.61 -38.08
C GLU A 434 -2.92 -4.18 -38.51
N VAL A 435 -2.96 -3.24 -37.56
CA VAL A 435 -3.16 -1.82 -37.85
C VAL A 435 -1.88 -1.23 -38.46
N GLU A 436 -0.74 -1.51 -37.85
CA GLU A 436 0.60 -1.04 -38.28
C GLU A 436 0.98 -1.56 -39.67
N ARG A 437 0.48 -2.73 -40.08
CA ARG A 437 0.64 -3.23 -41.45
C ARG A 437 -0.03 -2.36 -42.51
N LYS A 438 -1.09 -1.62 -42.14
CA LYS A 438 -1.89 -0.80 -43.06
C LYS A 438 -1.60 0.69 -42.95
N TYR A 439 -1.20 1.15 -41.78
CA TYR A 439 -1.05 2.57 -41.47
C TYR A 439 0.28 2.86 -40.76
N ASN A 440 0.90 3.98 -41.12
CA ASN A 440 2.08 4.51 -40.45
C ASN A 440 1.66 5.18 -39.13
N ILE A 441 1.90 4.50 -38.01
CA ILE A 441 1.52 4.93 -36.67
C ILE A 441 2.79 5.05 -35.83
N SER A 442 2.86 6.09 -35.01
CA SER A 442 4.02 6.34 -34.15
C SER A 442 4.21 5.22 -33.12
N ASP A 443 5.45 4.85 -32.84
CA ASP A 443 5.89 3.97 -31.75
C ASP A 443 6.21 4.74 -30.45
N ASP A 444 6.24 6.08 -30.49
CA ASP A 444 6.41 6.92 -29.30
C ASP A 444 5.20 6.79 -28.37
N PRO A 445 5.37 6.37 -27.10
CA PRO A 445 4.27 6.29 -26.14
C PRO A 445 3.55 7.63 -25.97
N LYS A 446 4.24 8.77 -26.16
CA LYS A 446 3.63 10.10 -26.14
C LYS A 446 2.67 10.34 -27.30
N MET A 447 2.72 9.56 -28.36
CA MET A 447 1.76 9.59 -29.47
C MET A 447 0.70 8.48 -29.38
N ARG A 448 0.63 7.76 -28.25
CA ARG A 448 -0.31 6.65 -28.02
C ARG A 448 -1.16 6.87 -26.78
N ALA A 449 -2.48 6.81 -26.97
CA ALA A 449 -3.50 6.93 -25.94
C ALA A 449 -4.42 5.71 -25.91
N ILE A 450 -5.12 5.52 -24.80
CA ILE A 450 -6.14 4.49 -24.64
C ILE A 450 -7.26 5.00 -23.73
N GLY A 451 -8.50 4.63 -24.03
CA GLY A 451 -9.65 5.19 -23.33
C GLY A 451 -10.87 4.29 -23.24
N GLY A 452 -11.70 4.54 -22.23
CA GLY A 452 -12.96 3.84 -22.08
C GLY A 452 -13.83 4.38 -20.95
N SER A 453 -14.97 3.72 -20.75
CA SER A 453 -15.93 4.04 -19.69
C SER A 453 -16.31 2.79 -18.91
N SER A 454 -16.55 2.91 -17.60
CA SER A 454 -16.83 1.78 -16.71
C SER A 454 -15.69 0.77 -16.75
N SER A 455 -15.94 -0.51 -17.02
CA SER A 455 -14.88 -1.52 -17.22
C SER A 455 -13.87 -1.11 -18.30
N GLY A 456 -14.30 -0.39 -19.35
CA GLY A 456 -13.37 0.10 -20.37
C GLY A 456 -12.38 1.14 -19.84
N GLY A 457 -12.77 1.90 -18.80
CA GLY A 457 -11.92 2.92 -18.15
C GLY A 457 -10.82 2.29 -17.30
N ILE A 458 -11.15 1.30 -16.46
CA ILE A 458 -10.13 0.51 -15.75
C ILE A 458 -9.26 -0.26 -16.73
N CYS A 459 -9.83 -0.87 -17.78
CA CYS A 459 -9.07 -1.56 -18.82
C CYS A 459 -8.03 -0.65 -19.50
N ALA A 460 -8.40 0.60 -19.79
CA ALA A 460 -7.48 1.60 -20.34
C ALA A 460 -6.34 1.90 -19.35
N PHE A 461 -6.68 2.12 -18.08
CA PHE A 461 -5.69 2.35 -17.04
C PHE A 461 -4.75 1.16 -16.87
N THR A 462 -5.28 -0.06 -16.77
CA THR A 462 -4.51 -1.31 -16.66
C THR A 462 -3.54 -1.46 -17.82
N ALA A 463 -3.99 -1.22 -19.05
CA ALA A 463 -3.13 -1.36 -20.23
C ALA A 463 -1.92 -0.41 -20.19
N ALA A 464 -2.15 0.87 -19.89
CA ALA A 464 -1.09 1.86 -19.73
C ALA A 464 -0.25 1.63 -18.47
N TRP A 465 -0.84 1.11 -17.39
CA TRP A 465 -0.13 0.75 -16.18
C TRP A 465 0.88 -0.37 -16.44
N GLU A 466 0.46 -1.43 -17.12
CA GLU A 466 1.34 -2.58 -17.41
C GLU A 466 2.34 -2.25 -18.53
N ARG A 467 1.95 -1.43 -19.51
CA ARG A 467 2.76 -1.08 -20.69
C ARG A 467 2.88 0.44 -20.89
N PRO A 468 3.52 1.17 -19.96
CA PRO A 468 3.75 2.61 -20.11
C PRO A 468 4.71 2.92 -21.26
N ASP A 469 5.48 1.92 -21.71
CA ASP A 469 6.31 1.92 -22.91
C ASP A 469 5.50 1.79 -24.21
N SER A 470 4.17 1.63 -24.14
CA SER A 470 3.28 1.58 -25.30
C SER A 470 2.13 2.58 -25.22
N PHE A 471 1.61 2.88 -24.03
CA PHE A 471 0.53 3.85 -23.85
C PHE A 471 0.88 4.82 -22.71
N SER A 472 1.03 6.11 -23.04
CA SER A 472 1.31 7.16 -22.04
C SER A 472 0.08 7.99 -21.66
N LYS A 473 -1.06 7.81 -22.32
CA LYS A 473 -2.26 8.65 -22.13
C LYS A 473 -3.49 7.79 -21.88
N VAL A 474 -4.22 8.11 -20.82
CA VAL A 474 -5.41 7.36 -20.39
C VAL A 474 -6.61 8.28 -20.28
N TYR A 475 -7.72 7.87 -20.91
CA TYR A 475 -9.04 8.43 -20.67
C TYR A 475 -9.91 7.43 -19.91
N SER A 476 -10.40 7.80 -18.72
CA SER A 476 -11.30 6.98 -17.92
C SER A 476 -12.54 7.77 -17.52
N SER A 477 -13.72 7.26 -17.85
CA SER A 477 -14.99 7.82 -17.36
C SER A 477 -15.74 6.78 -16.54
N VAL A 478 -16.22 7.17 -15.35
CA VAL A 478 -16.95 6.30 -14.40
C VAL A 478 -16.23 4.96 -14.20
N GLY A 479 -14.90 4.99 -14.04
CA GLY A 479 -14.03 3.81 -14.14
C GLY A 479 -14.30 2.77 -13.05
N SER A 480 -14.25 1.47 -13.39
CA SER A 480 -14.54 0.38 -12.45
C SER A 480 -13.39 0.06 -11.48
N PHE A 481 -12.87 1.04 -10.75
CA PHE A 481 -11.81 0.86 -9.73
C PHE A 481 -12.33 0.25 -8.41
N THR A 482 -13.41 -0.52 -8.46
CA THR A 482 -14.01 -1.24 -7.32
C THR A 482 -13.53 -2.69 -7.25
N ASN A 483 -14.06 -3.50 -6.34
CA ASN A 483 -13.71 -4.93 -6.20
C ASN A 483 -14.27 -5.81 -7.35
N LEU A 484 -14.56 -5.21 -8.50
CA LEU A 484 -14.83 -5.94 -9.73
C LEU A 484 -13.49 -6.52 -10.23
N ARG A 485 -13.21 -7.79 -9.88
CA ARG A 485 -11.96 -8.50 -10.19
C ARG A 485 -10.68 -7.81 -9.66
N GLY A 486 -10.78 -7.08 -8.56
CA GLY A 486 -9.63 -6.51 -7.84
C GLY A 486 -9.22 -5.09 -8.26
N GLY A 487 -10.06 -4.36 -9.01
CA GLY A 487 -9.77 -2.97 -9.38
C GLY A 487 -9.53 -2.02 -8.19
N ASN A 488 -10.10 -2.32 -7.02
CA ASN A 488 -9.89 -1.62 -5.75
C ASN A 488 -8.45 -1.70 -5.20
N VAL A 489 -7.60 -2.53 -5.79
CA VAL A 489 -6.17 -2.63 -5.45
C VAL A 489 -5.36 -1.45 -6.04
N TYR A 490 -5.82 -0.81 -7.12
CA TYR A 490 -5.06 0.21 -7.84
C TYR A 490 -4.69 1.45 -7.01
N PRO A 491 -5.59 2.07 -6.21
CA PRO A 491 -5.21 3.22 -5.39
C PRO A 491 -4.00 2.94 -4.48
N ALA A 492 -3.94 1.73 -3.93
CA ALA A 492 -2.82 1.27 -3.10
C ALA A 492 -1.56 0.94 -3.91
N LEU A 493 -1.70 0.38 -5.11
CA LEU A 493 -0.55 0.12 -6.00
C LEU A 493 0.10 1.42 -6.45
N VAL A 494 -0.69 2.41 -6.87
CA VAL A 494 -0.22 3.72 -7.31
C VAL A 494 0.68 4.36 -6.26
N ARG A 495 0.24 4.43 -5.00
CA ARG A 495 1.03 5.04 -3.90
C ARG A 495 2.32 4.32 -3.55
N LYS A 496 2.43 3.04 -3.91
CA LYS A 496 3.53 2.15 -3.52
C LYS A 496 4.32 1.64 -4.73
N THR A 497 4.20 2.31 -5.86
CA THR A 497 4.95 2.03 -7.07
C THR A 497 5.53 3.34 -7.55
N GLU A 498 6.79 3.31 -7.97
CA GLU A 498 7.41 4.47 -8.59
C GLU A 498 6.51 5.04 -9.71
N PRO A 499 6.32 6.38 -9.77
CA PRO A 499 5.49 6.99 -10.78
C PRO A 499 5.86 6.55 -12.20
N LYS A 500 4.90 5.95 -12.88
CA LYS A 500 5.00 5.57 -14.30
C LYS A 500 4.75 6.82 -15.17
N PRO A 501 5.37 6.94 -16.37
CA PRO A 501 5.22 8.10 -17.24
C PRO A 501 3.87 8.08 -17.99
N ILE A 502 2.76 8.04 -17.24
CA ILE A 502 1.40 8.03 -17.76
C ILE A 502 0.67 9.29 -17.32
N ARG A 503 -0.15 9.82 -18.24
CA ARG A 503 -1.06 10.95 -18.05
C ARG A 503 -2.49 10.41 -18.00
N VAL A 504 -3.28 10.81 -17.00
CA VAL A 504 -4.59 10.21 -16.74
C VAL A 504 -5.66 11.29 -16.63
N TYR A 505 -6.63 11.26 -17.55
CA TYR A 505 -7.87 12.02 -17.43
C TYR A 505 -8.96 11.12 -16.86
N MET A 506 -9.61 11.57 -15.79
CA MET A 506 -10.71 10.90 -15.13
C MET A 506 -11.96 11.79 -15.11
N ALA A 507 -13.14 11.19 -15.26
CA ALA A 507 -14.41 11.87 -15.03
C ALA A 507 -15.40 10.96 -14.30
N ASP A 508 -15.96 11.41 -13.19
CA ASP A 508 -16.97 10.66 -12.41
C ASP A 508 -17.94 11.62 -11.69
N THR A 509 -18.89 11.07 -10.95
CA THR A 509 -20.09 11.75 -10.47
C THR A 509 -20.58 11.16 -9.15
N SER A 510 -21.24 11.96 -8.31
CA SER A 510 -21.78 11.45 -7.03
C SER A 510 -22.92 10.44 -7.22
N GLY A 511 -23.71 10.61 -8.29
CA GLY A 511 -24.84 9.75 -8.69
C GLY A 511 -24.47 8.35 -9.21
N ASP A 512 -23.18 8.03 -9.26
CA ASP A 512 -22.68 6.75 -9.75
C ASP A 512 -23.09 5.57 -8.82
N ILE A 513 -22.93 4.33 -9.30
CA ILE A 513 -23.44 3.10 -8.71
C ILE A 513 -22.73 2.73 -7.40
N ASP A 514 -23.53 2.24 -6.45
CA ASP A 514 -23.10 1.55 -5.24
C ASP A 514 -23.73 0.15 -5.19
N ASN A 515 -22.91 -0.91 -5.23
CA ASN A 515 -23.39 -2.29 -5.34
C ASN A 515 -22.45 -3.31 -4.68
N ALA A 516 -22.68 -4.61 -4.91
CA ALA A 516 -21.90 -5.70 -4.30
C ALA A 516 -20.38 -5.68 -4.59
N PHE A 517 -19.92 -4.91 -5.57
CA PHE A 517 -18.51 -4.75 -5.91
C PHE A 517 -17.86 -3.52 -5.24
N GLY A 518 -18.64 -2.51 -4.84
CA GLY A 518 -18.12 -1.27 -4.28
C GLY A 518 -18.98 -0.05 -4.60
N SER A 519 -18.52 1.11 -4.11
CA SER A 519 -19.03 2.44 -4.48
C SER A 519 -18.11 3.05 -5.55
N TRP A 520 -18.62 3.25 -6.77
CA TRP A 520 -17.88 3.89 -7.85
C TRP A 520 -17.48 5.35 -7.53
N PRO A 521 -18.38 6.19 -6.98
CA PRO A 521 -18.04 7.57 -6.58
C PRO A 521 -16.81 7.63 -5.68
N TRP A 522 -16.74 6.75 -4.66
CA TRP A 522 -15.61 6.71 -3.72
C TRP A 522 -14.38 6.07 -4.34
N ALA A 523 -14.54 5.02 -5.16
CA ALA A 523 -13.41 4.36 -5.81
C ALA A 523 -12.65 5.30 -6.78
N ASN A 524 -13.35 6.09 -7.60
CA ASN A 524 -12.70 7.02 -8.52
C ASN A 524 -12.07 8.21 -7.78
N GLN A 525 -12.70 8.73 -6.71
CA GLN A 525 -12.07 9.75 -5.85
C GLN A 525 -10.79 9.22 -5.18
N ARG A 526 -10.81 7.99 -4.65
CA ARG A 526 -9.62 7.35 -4.06
C ARG A 526 -8.51 7.16 -5.11
N MET A 527 -8.87 6.76 -6.33
CA MET A 527 -7.93 6.61 -7.43
C MET A 527 -7.31 7.96 -7.83
N ALA A 528 -8.13 9.00 -8.02
CA ALA A 528 -7.68 10.35 -8.30
C ALA A 528 -6.75 10.90 -7.20
N SER A 529 -7.13 10.70 -5.93
CA SER A 529 -6.30 11.08 -4.78
C SER A 529 -4.94 10.38 -4.78
N SER A 530 -4.88 9.09 -5.11
CA SER A 530 -3.61 8.36 -5.22
C SER A 530 -2.72 8.85 -6.36
N LEU A 531 -3.31 9.17 -7.52
CA LEU A 531 -2.56 9.76 -8.64
C LEU A 531 -1.98 11.13 -8.27
N GLN A 532 -2.79 11.97 -7.62
CA GLN A 532 -2.35 13.29 -7.16
C GLN A 532 -1.23 13.19 -6.12
N TYR A 533 -1.37 12.34 -5.10
CA TYR A 533 -0.34 12.13 -4.07
C TYR A 533 1.02 11.75 -4.69
N MET A 534 1.01 10.86 -5.68
CA MET A 534 2.24 10.44 -6.38
C MET A 534 2.73 11.42 -7.46
N GLY A 535 2.09 12.58 -7.59
CA GLY A 535 2.50 13.63 -8.52
C GLY A 535 2.28 13.29 -9.99
N TYR A 536 1.35 12.37 -10.32
CA TYR A 536 1.02 12.05 -11.71
C TYR A 536 0.45 13.26 -12.45
N ASP A 537 0.69 13.30 -13.76
CA ASP A 537 -0.03 14.20 -14.66
C ASP A 537 -1.48 13.72 -14.76
N SER A 538 -2.34 14.24 -13.87
CA SER A 538 -3.71 13.76 -13.72
C SER A 538 -4.72 14.91 -13.63
N ARG A 539 -5.92 14.65 -14.13
CA ARG A 539 -7.08 15.55 -14.03
C ARG A 539 -8.31 14.72 -13.70
N PHE A 540 -9.09 15.16 -12.73
CA PHE A 540 -10.33 14.52 -12.34
C PHE A 540 -11.48 15.53 -12.38
N ASP A 541 -12.36 15.38 -13.36
CA ASP A 541 -13.56 16.19 -13.49
C ASP A 541 -14.72 15.51 -12.74
N TRP A 542 -15.41 16.28 -11.89
CA TRP A 542 -16.48 15.80 -11.01
C TRP A 542 -17.79 16.53 -11.25
N ALA A 543 -18.92 15.82 -11.12
CA ALA A 543 -20.25 16.43 -11.10
C ALA A 543 -21.22 15.76 -10.12
N GLU A 544 -22.16 16.54 -9.60
CA GLU A 544 -23.17 16.04 -8.68
C GLU A 544 -24.36 15.39 -9.41
N GLY A 545 -24.78 14.22 -8.92
CA GLY A 545 -26.05 13.56 -9.21
C GLY A 545 -26.18 12.80 -10.53
N TYR A 546 -25.30 13.00 -11.51
CA TYR A 546 -25.37 12.21 -12.75
C TYR A 546 -25.28 10.70 -12.46
N ALA A 547 -26.13 9.89 -13.11
CA ALA A 547 -26.13 8.44 -12.91
C ALA A 547 -24.95 7.74 -13.62
N HIS A 548 -24.74 6.44 -13.35
CA HIS A 548 -23.76 5.60 -14.07
C HIS A 548 -24.11 5.45 -15.56
N ASN A 549 -23.68 6.42 -16.37
CA ASN A 549 -23.93 6.44 -17.80
C ASN A 549 -22.85 7.26 -18.55
N ALA A 550 -23.06 7.52 -19.84
CA ALA A 550 -22.09 8.29 -20.64
C ALA A 550 -22.36 9.79 -20.64
N ASP A 551 -23.41 10.29 -20.01
CA ASP A 551 -23.88 11.65 -20.23
C ASP A 551 -22.84 12.68 -19.76
N TYR A 552 -22.35 12.57 -18.52
CA TYR A 552 -21.30 13.45 -18.02
C TYR A 552 -19.97 13.24 -18.74
N GLY A 553 -19.48 12.00 -18.80
CA GLY A 553 -18.20 11.70 -19.45
C GLY A 553 -18.13 12.14 -20.91
N SER A 554 -19.19 11.91 -21.69
CA SER A 554 -19.23 12.36 -23.09
C SER A 554 -19.26 13.87 -23.23
N SER A 555 -19.91 14.59 -22.31
CA SER A 555 -19.89 16.06 -22.30
C SER A 555 -18.48 16.63 -22.07
N ARG A 556 -17.63 15.87 -21.36
CA ARG A 556 -16.23 16.26 -21.06
C ARG A 556 -15.23 15.73 -22.07
N PHE A 557 -15.62 14.82 -22.96
CA PHE A 557 -14.71 14.11 -23.84
C PHE A 557 -13.87 15.03 -24.75
N PRO A 558 -14.41 16.09 -25.39
CA PRO A 558 -13.59 17.03 -26.15
C PRO A 558 -12.51 17.72 -25.32
N ASP A 559 -12.85 18.19 -24.11
CA ASP A 559 -11.89 18.81 -23.19
C ASP A 559 -10.84 17.82 -22.70
N ALA A 560 -11.24 16.56 -22.48
CA ALA A 560 -10.32 15.49 -22.16
C ALA A 560 -9.31 15.25 -23.29
N MET A 561 -9.74 15.27 -24.55
CA MET A 561 -8.85 15.09 -25.70
C MET A 561 -7.85 16.24 -25.81
N ARG A 562 -8.31 17.50 -25.71
CA ARG A 562 -7.43 18.67 -25.66
C ARG A 562 -6.38 18.54 -24.57
N TRP A 563 -6.84 18.20 -23.36
CA TRP A 563 -5.95 18.07 -22.21
C TRP A 563 -4.97 16.90 -22.37
N LEU A 564 -5.41 15.74 -22.88
CA LEU A 564 -4.52 14.61 -23.09
C LEU A 564 -3.46 14.89 -24.16
N TRP A 565 -3.83 15.53 -25.26
CA TRP A 565 -2.95 15.81 -26.40
C TRP A 565 -2.14 17.10 -26.31
N ARG A 566 -2.28 17.84 -25.20
CA ARG A 566 -1.49 19.04 -24.92
C ARG A 566 0.02 18.76 -24.90
N SER A 567 0.80 19.73 -25.34
CA SER A 567 2.26 19.60 -25.53
C SER A 567 3.07 19.98 -24.29
N GLU A 568 2.47 20.63 -23.30
CA GLU A 568 3.16 21.07 -22.09
C GLU A 568 3.69 19.88 -21.30
N ALA A 569 4.93 20.00 -20.84
CA ALA A 569 5.54 19.06 -19.92
C ALA A 569 4.92 19.23 -18.52
N HIS A 570 4.65 18.10 -17.88
CA HIS A 570 4.19 18.08 -16.49
C HIS A 570 5.37 18.21 -15.53
N THR A 571 5.22 19.06 -14.53
CA THR A 571 6.13 19.12 -13.38
C THR A 571 5.39 18.55 -12.18
N PRO A 572 5.81 17.39 -11.64
CA PRO A 572 5.16 16.79 -10.48
C PRO A 572 5.14 17.74 -9.28
N SER A 573 3.96 17.89 -8.67
CA SER A 573 3.82 18.48 -7.34
C SER A 573 3.90 17.33 -6.33
N ILE A 574 4.93 17.33 -5.50
CA ILE A 574 5.11 16.33 -4.44
C ILE A 574 4.72 16.97 -3.13
N ASP A 575 3.66 16.46 -2.51
CA ASP A 575 3.20 16.87 -1.18
C ASP A 575 3.17 15.66 -0.25
N THR A 576 4.06 15.67 0.74
CA THR A 576 4.23 14.63 1.75
C THR A 576 3.99 15.18 3.16
N GLN A 577 3.31 16.31 3.30
CA GLN A 577 3.09 16.94 4.61
C GLN A 577 2.25 16.07 5.57
N ASP A 578 1.35 15.26 5.01
CA ASP A 578 0.48 14.35 5.77
C ASP A 578 1.14 12.98 6.04
N ASP A 579 2.32 12.72 5.46
CA ASP A 579 3.07 11.51 5.79
C ASP A 579 3.55 11.60 7.25
N LEU A 580 3.17 10.61 8.06
CA LEU A 580 3.60 10.55 9.44
C LEU A 580 5.11 10.33 9.49
N ARG A 581 5.76 10.66 10.61
CA ARG A 581 7.22 10.52 10.76
C ARG A 581 7.77 9.13 10.39
N GLY A 582 6.98 8.08 10.58
CA GLY A 582 7.35 6.71 10.23
C GLY A 582 6.99 6.30 8.79
N ASP A 583 6.28 7.12 8.03
CA ASP A 583 5.81 6.82 6.68
C ASP A 583 6.93 7.17 5.69
N LEU A 584 7.81 6.20 5.45
CA LEU A 584 9.01 6.36 4.63
C LEU A 584 8.71 6.20 3.13
N THR A 585 7.80 7.03 2.62
CA THR A 585 7.32 7.01 1.23
C THR A 585 8.43 7.05 0.19
N LEU A 586 8.17 6.45 -0.97
CA LEU A 586 9.08 6.51 -2.13
C LEU A 586 9.33 7.97 -2.58
N LEU A 587 8.39 8.89 -2.39
CA LEU A 587 8.54 10.29 -2.79
C LEU A 587 9.70 11.00 -2.07
N ASN A 588 10.00 10.57 -0.83
CA ASN A 588 11.12 11.08 -0.04
C ASN A 588 12.42 10.29 -0.28
N LEU A 589 12.35 9.17 -1.02
CA LEU A 589 13.49 8.32 -1.37
C LEU A 589 14.00 8.57 -2.79
N LEU A 590 13.11 8.83 -3.74
CA LEU A 590 13.42 8.95 -5.16
C LEU A 590 13.99 10.34 -5.51
N ILE A 591 14.88 10.34 -6.50
CA ILE A 591 15.40 11.56 -7.13
C ILE A 591 14.71 11.69 -8.51
N PRO A 592 13.93 12.75 -8.76
CA PRO A 592 13.22 12.91 -10.03
C PRO A 592 14.16 12.84 -11.24
N GLY A 593 13.84 11.98 -12.21
CA GLY A 593 14.62 11.80 -13.44
C GLY A 593 15.77 10.79 -13.35
N GLU A 594 16.13 10.33 -12.14
CA GLU A 594 17.17 9.31 -11.97
C GLU A 594 16.60 7.88 -11.98
N THR A 595 17.30 6.99 -12.70
CA THR A 595 16.92 5.58 -12.90
C THR A 595 18.13 4.67 -12.71
N TRP A 596 18.00 3.39 -13.03
CA TRP A 596 19.06 2.39 -12.95
C TRP A 596 20.18 2.68 -13.97
N GLU A 597 21.43 2.63 -13.49
CA GLU A 597 22.65 2.72 -14.27
C GLU A 597 23.37 1.37 -14.28
N ILE A 598 23.90 0.96 -15.43
CA ILE A 598 24.74 -0.26 -15.51
C ILE A 598 26.09 0.02 -14.84
N VAL A 599 26.49 -0.87 -13.94
CA VAL A 599 27.82 -0.85 -13.29
C VAL A 599 28.71 -1.93 -13.90
N ALA A 600 28.16 -3.13 -14.10
CA ALA A 600 28.88 -4.28 -14.64
C ALA A 600 27.93 -5.15 -15.45
N ASP A 601 28.33 -5.58 -16.64
CA ASP A 601 27.55 -6.47 -17.51
C ASP A 601 28.33 -7.74 -17.88
N LYS A 602 27.67 -8.58 -18.68
CA LYS A 602 28.22 -9.84 -19.26
C LYS A 602 28.77 -10.80 -18.20
N LEU A 603 28.12 -10.82 -17.04
CA LEU A 603 28.41 -11.75 -15.97
C LEU A 603 27.73 -13.08 -16.25
N GLY A 604 28.24 -14.17 -15.68
CA GLY A 604 27.59 -15.46 -15.75
C GLY A 604 26.34 -15.52 -14.87
N PHE A 605 26.47 -15.10 -13.61
CA PHE A 605 25.35 -14.88 -12.68
C PHE A 605 25.81 -14.02 -11.50
N ALA A 606 25.30 -12.79 -11.41
CA ALA A 606 25.69 -11.82 -10.40
C ALA A 606 24.92 -12.04 -9.09
N ASP A 607 25.62 -12.04 -7.97
CA ASP A 607 25.03 -12.24 -6.63
C ASP A 607 25.93 -11.68 -5.52
N ALA A 608 25.56 -11.95 -4.26
CA ALA A 608 26.40 -11.75 -3.07
C ALA A 608 26.90 -10.32 -2.91
N THR A 609 25.99 -9.33 -2.89
CA THR A 609 26.39 -7.93 -2.78
C THR A 609 26.71 -7.53 -1.34
N CYS A 610 27.82 -6.83 -1.11
CA CYS A 610 28.09 -6.17 0.16
C CYS A 610 28.81 -4.83 -0.04
N THR A 611 28.98 -4.08 1.06
CA THR A 611 29.73 -2.83 1.08
C THR A 611 30.64 -2.76 2.30
N ASP A 612 31.72 -1.98 2.20
CA ASP A 612 32.54 -1.62 3.35
C ASP A 612 32.17 -0.24 3.92
N ALA A 613 32.87 0.17 4.99
CA ALA A 613 32.66 1.46 5.64
C ALA A 613 32.96 2.67 4.75
N ASP A 614 33.85 2.52 3.76
CA ASP A 614 34.22 3.57 2.80
C ASP A 614 33.21 3.68 1.64
N GLY A 615 32.29 2.71 1.55
CA GLY A 615 31.26 2.65 0.51
C GLY A 615 31.72 1.96 -0.76
N ASN A 616 32.81 1.20 -0.73
CA ASN A 616 33.19 0.35 -1.85
C ASN A 616 32.14 -0.75 -2.01
N PHE A 617 31.88 -1.14 -3.26
CA PHE A 617 30.87 -2.15 -3.59
C PHE A 617 31.54 -3.46 -3.98
N TYR A 618 31.04 -4.58 -3.46
CA TYR A 618 31.56 -5.91 -3.73
C TYR A 618 30.43 -6.83 -4.20
N PHE A 619 30.74 -7.76 -5.10
CA PHE A 619 29.79 -8.76 -5.60
C PHE A 619 30.52 -10.00 -6.13
N SER A 620 29.80 -11.10 -6.31
CA SER A 620 30.32 -12.32 -6.93
C SER A 620 29.71 -12.58 -8.30
N ASP A 621 30.52 -13.07 -9.25
CA ASP A 621 30.02 -13.82 -10.40
C ASP A 621 30.11 -15.31 -10.09
N MET A 622 28.94 -15.91 -9.83
CA MET A 622 28.86 -17.30 -9.38
C MET A 622 29.17 -18.32 -10.49
N ARG A 623 29.07 -17.93 -11.77
CA ARG A 623 29.29 -18.83 -12.92
C ARG A 623 30.62 -18.58 -13.62
N ALA A 624 31.23 -17.41 -13.44
CA ALA A 624 32.64 -17.17 -13.73
C ALA A 624 33.35 -16.84 -12.40
N PRO A 625 33.74 -17.87 -11.61
CA PRO A 625 34.05 -17.74 -10.18
C PRO A 625 35.03 -16.62 -9.87
N ALA A 626 34.49 -15.51 -9.37
CA ALA A 626 35.25 -14.36 -8.94
C ALA A 626 34.43 -13.53 -7.95
N ILE A 627 35.13 -12.92 -7.00
CA ILE A 627 34.66 -11.77 -6.21
C ILE A 627 35.28 -10.53 -6.85
N TYR A 628 34.44 -9.55 -7.12
CA TYR A 628 34.85 -8.26 -7.66
C TYR A 628 34.66 -7.16 -6.61
N SER A 629 35.49 -6.13 -6.71
CA SER A 629 35.32 -4.87 -5.98
C SER A 629 35.17 -3.71 -6.97
N VAL A 630 34.39 -2.71 -6.58
CA VAL A 630 34.17 -1.46 -7.33
C VAL A 630 34.38 -0.32 -6.33
N PRO A 631 35.41 0.53 -6.52
CA PRO A 631 35.68 1.62 -5.60
C PRO A 631 34.53 2.64 -5.51
N ALA A 632 34.29 3.18 -4.32
CA ALA A 632 33.18 4.10 -4.04
C ALA A 632 33.17 5.35 -4.92
N ASN A 633 34.35 5.82 -5.33
CA ASN A 633 34.55 7.03 -6.14
C ASN A 633 34.65 6.74 -7.64
N ASN A 634 34.56 5.47 -8.07
CA ASN A 634 34.77 5.07 -9.44
C ASN A 634 33.43 4.85 -10.19
N GLN A 635 33.39 5.19 -11.47
CA GLN A 635 32.20 5.05 -12.34
C GLN A 635 32.10 3.65 -12.97
N GLY A 636 32.45 2.59 -12.22
CA GLY A 636 32.13 1.20 -12.61
C GLY A 636 33.29 0.32 -13.09
N GLU A 637 34.56 0.75 -13.03
CA GLU A 637 35.66 -0.21 -13.23
C GLU A 637 35.75 -1.16 -12.04
N ARG A 638 35.70 -2.46 -12.34
CA ARG A 638 35.75 -3.55 -11.35
C ARG A 638 37.14 -4.18 -11.30
N GLU A 639 37.59 -4.52 -10.11
CA GLU A 639 38.83 -5.25 -9.86
C GLU A 639 38.52 -6.65 -9.31
N THR A 640 39.25 -7.66 -9.77
CA THR A 640 39.13 -9.02 -9.21
C THR A 640 39.81 -9.08 -7.86
N LEU A 641 39.03 -9.32 -6.80
CA LEU A 641 39.53 -9.46 -5.43
C LEU A 641 40.03 -10.88 -5.17
N ALA A 642 39.24 -11.89 -5.55
CA ALA A 642 39.56 -13.30 -5.34
C ALA A 642 38.91 -14.18 -6.41
N PRO A 643 39.57 -15.24 -6.91
CA PRO A 643 39.04 -16.12 -7.95
C PRO A 643 38.13 -17.23 -7.37
N VAL A 644 37.08 -16.84 -6.64
CA VAL A 644 36.16 -17.75 -5.97
C VAL A 644 34.71 -17.30 -6.14
N ALA A 645 33.79 -18.25 -6.21
CA ALA A 645 32.35 -18.00 -6.22
C ALA A 645 31.76 -18.13 -4.81
N VAL A 646 30.88 -17.19 -4.46
CA VAL A 646 30.14 -17.15 -3.20
C VAL A 646 28.71 -16.66 -3.47
N SER A 647 27.74 -17.09 -2.65
CA SER A 647 26.33 -16.69 -2.77
C SER A 647 25.91 -15.56 -1.81
N GLY A 648 26.71 -15.32 -0.77
CA GLY A 648 26.55 -14.22 0.17
C GLY A 648 27.92 -13.67 0.55
N LEU A 649 28.00 -12.37 0.79
CA LEU A 649 29.19 -11.66 1.24
C LEU A 649 28.80 -10.67 2.34
N GLU A 650 29.64 -10.53 3.36
CA GLU A 650 29.46 -9.49 4.37
C GLU A 650 30.79 -9.20 5.08
N PHE A 651 31.01 -7.94 5.44
CA PHE A 651 32.17 -7.55 6.25
C PHE A 651 31.90 -7.72 7.75
N GLY A 652 32.87 -8.29 8.45
CA GLY A 652 32.91 -8.23 9.91
C GLY A 652 33.34 -6.86 10.44
N PRO A 653 33.11 -6.59 11.74
CA PRO A 653 33.52 -5.35 12.39
C PRO A 653 35.05 -5.15 12.42
N ASP A 654 35.83 -6.21 12.19
CA ASP A 654 37.29 -6.20 12.09
C ASP A 654 37.79 -5.93 10.65
N GLY A 655 36.88 -5.78 9.69
CA GLY A 655 37.20 -5.61 8.26
C GLY A 655 37.46 -6.92 7.51
N THR A 656 37.27 -8.08 8.14
CA THR A 656 37.34 -9.38 7.45
C THR A 656 36.15 -9.55 6.53
N LEU A 657 36.37 -9.92 5.26
CA LEU A 657 35.28 -10.25 4.33
C LEU A 657 34.91 -11.72 4.47
N TYR A 658 33.67 -12.03 4.84
CA TYR A 658 33.16 -13.38 4.91
C TYR A 658 32.36 -13.74 3.66
N GLY A 659 32.35 -15.01 3.28
CA GLY A 659 31.62 -15.49 2.10
C GLY A 659 30.99 -16.87 2.26
N CYS A 660 29.81 -17.04 1.65
CA CYS A 660 29.02 -18.27 1.71
C CYS A 660 29.34 -19.21 0.53
N GLN A 661 29.70 -20.45 0.84
CA GLN A 661 29.94 -21.51 -0.15
C GLN A 661 29.06 -22.73 0.12
N GLY A 662 27.75 -22.59 -0.13
CA GLY A 662 26.75 -23.62 0.15
C GLY A 662 27.02 -24.97 -0.53
N ALA A 663 27.53 -24.96 -1.77
CA ALA A 663 27.85 -26.19 -2.50
C ALA A 663 29.07 -26.93 -1.91
N GLN A 664 30.06 -26.19 -1.40
CA GLN A 664 31.26 -26.69 -0.73
C GLN A 664 31.04 -26.93 0.78
N LYS A 665 29.84 -26.61 1.27
CA LYS A 665 29.41 -26.74 2.66
C LYS A 665 30.30 -26.01 3.67
N ARG A 666 30.59 -24.73 3.43
CA ARG A 666 31.41 -23.92 4.34
C ARG A 666 31.13 -22.43 4.25
N VAL A 667 31.54 -21.71 5.30
CA VAL A 667 31.76 -20.26 5.29
C VAL A 667 33.26 -20.00 5.23
N ILE A 668 33.67 -19.05 4.40
CA ILE A 668 35.07 -18.66 4.23
C ILE A 668 35.31 -17.23 4.72
N ALA A 669 36.57 -16.92 5.05
CA ALA A 669 37.07 -15.56 5.19
C ALA A 669 38.05 -15.29 4.04
N VAL A 670 37.97 -14.08 3.49
CA VAL A 670 38.81 -13.58 2.40
C VAL A 670 39.57 -12.36 2.90
N ASP A 671 40.89 -12.41 2.82
CA ASP A 671 41.74 -11.23 3.05
C ASP A 671 41.62 -10.31 1.83
N THR A 672 41.12 -9.09 2.02
CA THR A 672 40.84 -8.17 0.91
C THR A 672 42.11 -7.53 0.31
N LYS A 673 43.27 -7.68 0.93
CA LYS A 673 44.56 -7.16 0.44
C LYS A 673 45.33 -8.22 -0.33
N THR A 674 45.29 -9.47 0.12
CA THR A 674 46.07 -10.57 -0.48
C THR A 674 45.24 -11.50 -1.36
N GLY A 675 43.92 -11.51 -1.20
CA GLY A 675 43.02 -12.48 -1.82
C GLY A 675 43.10 -13.87 -1.19
N GLU A 676 43.79 -14.04 -0.06
CA GLU A 676 43.90 -15.32 0.64
C GLU A 676 42.54 -15.77 1.20
N ILE A 677 42.24 -17.06 1.05
CA ILE A 677 40.97 -17.66 1.45
C ILE A 677 41.22 -18.73 2.52
N ARG A 678 40.51 -18.63 3.65
CA ARG A 678 40.50 -19.66 4.70
C ARG A 678 39.09 -20.10 5.06
N SER A 679 38.93 -21.35 5.50
CA SER A 679 37.67 -21.80 6.09
C SER A 679 37.46 -21.15 7.45
N VAL A 680 36.22 -20.78 7.75
CA VAL A 680 35.77 -20.29 9.07
C VAL A 680 34.92 -21.35 9.76
N ALA A 681 34.02 -21.99 9.02
CA ALA A 681 33.22 -23.11 9.49
C ALA A 681 32.90 -24.05 8.33
N ASP A 682 32.97 -25.36 8.60
CA ASP A 682 32.68 -26.43 7.65
C ASP A 682 31.43 -27.22 8.09
N GLY A 683 30.78 -27.89 7.14
CA GLY A 683 29.60 -28.74 7.42
C GLY A 683 28.25 -28.01 7.36
N VAL A 684 28.25 -26.69 7.16
CA VAL A 684 27.06 -25.84 6.96
C VAL A 684 26.79 -25.63 5.47
N ALA A 685 25.54 -25.45 5.04
CA ALA A 685 25.18 -25.17 3.64
C ALA A 685 24.63 -23.73 3.47
N PRO A 686 25.48 -22.69 3.67
CA PRO A 686 25.02 -21.31 3.71
C PRO A 686 24.57 -20.80 2.34
N ASN A 687 23.59 -19.89 2.35
CA ASN A 687 23.14 -19.16 1.19
C ASN A 687 23.52 -17.67 1.31
N ASP A 688 23.07 -17.00 2.37
CA ASP A 688 23.43 -15.60 2.67
C ASP A 688 23.87 -15.46 4.14
N LEU A 689 24.46 -14.32 4.51
CA LEU A 689 24.98 -14.07 5.86
C LEU A 689 24.85 -12.62 6.33
N ALA A 690 24.75 -12.45 7.65
CA ALA A 690 24.89 -11.18 8.34
C ALA A 690 25.92 -11.33 9.47
N VAL A 691 26.64 -10.26 9.81
CA VAL A 691 27.64 -10.27 10.87
C VAL A 691 27.27 -9.25 11.95
N THR A 692 27.25 -9.70 13.19
CA THR A 692 26.98 -8.87 14.36
C THR A 692 28.17 -7.95 14.68
N ASP A 693 27.94 -6.89 15.47
CA ASP A 693 28.98 -5.93 15.89
C ASP A 693 30.08 -6.55 16.77
N ASP A 694 29.81 -7.69 17.41
CA ASP A 694 30.77 -8.51 18.16
C ASP A 694 31.39 -9.64 17.31
N GLY A 695 31.07 -9.70 16.01
CA GLY A 695 31.70 -10.56 15.02
C GLY A 695 31.08 -11.95 14.85
N ILE A 696 30.00 -12.28 15.58
CA ILE A 696 29.26 -13.52 15.36
C ILE A 696 28.57 -13.48 13.99
N ILE A 697 28.69 -14.58 13.23
CA ILE A 697 28.11 -14.73 11.90
C ILE A 697 26.77 -15.45 12.02
N LEU A 698 25.74 -14.91 11.36
CA LEU A 698 24.44 -15.55 11.19
C LEU A 698 24.29 -15.90 9.71
N ILE A 699 24.03 -17.16 9.38
CA ILE A 699 23.81 -17.62 8.01
C ILE A 699 22.39 -18.15 7.83
N THR A 700 21.87 -18.04 6.61
CA THR A 700 20.68 -18.79 6.18
C THR A 700 21.09 -20.10 5.51
N GLU A 701 20.39 -21.18 5.85
CA GLU A 701 20.57 -22.48 5.18
C GLU A 701 19.25 -22.88 4.51
N THR A 702 19.05 -22.40 3.28
CA THR A 702 17.76 -22.48 2.55
C THR A 702 17.16 -23.88 2.50
N ARG A 703 17.98 -24.91 2.27
CA ARG A 703 17.50 -26.30 2.17
C ARG A 703 17.24 -26.93 3.54
N ALA A 704 17.98 -26.52 4.56
CA ALA A 704 17.80 -26.98 5.93
C ALA A 704 16.69 -26.22 6.67
N GLN A 705 16.17 -25.12 6.07
CA GLN A 705 15.07 -24.32 6.62
C GLN A 705 15.39 -23.73 7.99
N GLN A 706 16.64 -23.28 8.16
CA GLN A 706 17.15 -22.76 9.43
C GLN A 706 18.04 -21.53 9.25
N VAL A 707 18.17 -20.78 10.34
CA VAL A 707 19.22 -19.77 10.55
C VAL A 707 20.24 -20.36 11.51
N THR A 708 21.52 -20.27 11.16
CA THR A 708 22.62 -20.85 11.93
C THR A 708 23.58 -19.76 12.37
N ARG A 709 23.87 -19.75 13.67
CA ARG A 709 24.89 -18.92 14.31
C ARG A 709 26.24 -19.62 14.21
N ILE A 710 27.30 -18.86 13.93
CA ILE A 710 28.68 -19.33 13.84
C ILE A 710 29.57 -18.39 14.65
N ASP A 711 30.34 -18.96 15.58
CA ASP A 711 31.45 -18.27 16.21
C ASP A 711 32.69 -18.38 15.29
N PRO A 712 33.16 -17.30 14.67
CA PRO A 712 34.27 -17.36 13.72
C PRO A 712 35.62 -17.67 14.38
N ALA A 713 35.76 -17.54 15.71
CA ALA A 713 37.00 -17.84 16.42
C ALA A 713 37.18 -19.34 16.64
N SER A 714 36.08 -20.05 16.96
CA SER A 714 36.09 -21.49 17.24
C SER A 714 35.62 -22.35 16.05
N GLY A 715 34.85 -21.77 15.12
CA GLY A 715 34.13 -22.49 14.07
C GLY A 715 32.90 -23.24 14.58
N GLU A 716 32.48 -23.03 15.84
CA GLU A 716 31.29 -23.65 16.41
C GLU A 716 30.02 -23.13 15.70
N THR A 717 29.09 -24.04 15.41
CA THR A 717 27.84 -23.73 14.73
C THR A 717 26.63 -24.16 15.56
N THR A 718 25.56 -23.36 15.55
CA THR A 718 24.33 -23.64 16.29
C THR A 718 23.13 -23.13 15.52
N ALA A 719 22.12 -23.99 15.28
CA ALA A 719 20.85 -23.53 14.72
C ALA A 719 20.11 -22.65 15.74
N VAL A 720 19.77 -21.42 15.36
CA VAL A 720 19.13 -20.42 16.23
C VAL A 720 17.69 -20.08 15.82
N ASP A 721 17.27 -20.48 14.62
CA ASP A 721 15.85 -20.47 14.21
C ASP A 721 15.58 -21.60 13.20
N THR A 722 14.32 -22.08 13.15
CA THR A 722 13.84 -23.03 12.15
C THR A 722 12.42 -22.66 11.68
N GLY A 723 11.98 -23.25 10.56
CA GLY A 723 10.58 -23.19 10.12
C GLY A 723 10.24 -22.03 9.18
N ILE A 724 11.23 -21.29 8.68
CA ILE A 724 11.06 -20.46 7.47
C ILE A 724 11.09 -21.39 6.24
N THR A 725 10.20 -21.21 5.28
CA THR A 725 10.02 -22.16 4.15
C THR A 725 11.29 -22.32 3.33
N ARG A 726 11.91 -21.20 2.93
CA ARG A 726 13.20 -21.13 2.23
C ARG A 726 13.94 -19.86 2.67
N PRO A 727 14.58 -19.85 3.85
CA PRO A 727 15.34 -18.68 4.30
C PRO A 727 16.45 -18.38 3.29
N ASN A 728 16.55 -17.11 2.90
CA ASN A 728 17.47 -16.66 1.86
C ASN A 728 18.20 -15.39 2.33
N GLY A 729 17.82 -14.20 1.86
CA GLY A 729 18.48 -12.97 2.28
C GLY A 729 18.33 -12.70 3.77
N ILE A 730 19.39 -12.14 4.37
CA ILE A 730 19.49 -11.90 5.80
C ILE A 730 20.19 -10.56 6.06
N VAL A 731 19.64 -9.73 6.95
CA VAL A 731 20.23 -8.42 7.28
C VAL A 731 19.88 -8.00 8.71
N LEU A 732 20.80 -7.31 9.38
CA LEU A 732 20.60 -6.73 10.71
C LEU A 732 20.10 -5.28 10.59
N SER A 733 19.31 -4.82 11.56
CA SER A 733 19.12 -3.38 11.77
C SER A 733 20.46 -2.71 12.07
N ARG A 734 20.56 -1.40 11.85
CA ARG A 734 21.80 -0.65 12.10
C ARG A 734 22.29 -0.77 13.54
N ASP A 735 21.37 -0.86 14.50
CA ASP A 735 21.69 -1.04 15.92
C ASP A 735 21.89 -2.51 16.33
N GLY A 736 21.82 -3.44 15.37
CA GLY A 736 22.03 -4.88 15.57
C GLY A 736 20.96 -5.58 16.41
N GLY A 737 19.90 -4.88 16.83
CA GLY A 737 18.87 -5.44 17.72
C GLY A 737 17.77 -6.23 17.01
N THR A 738 17.61 -6.05 15.70
CA THR A 738 16.63 -6.76 14.87
C THR A 738 17.31 -7.48 13.72
N LEU A 739 17.01 -8.77 13.54
CA LEU A 739 17.37 -9.53 12.35
C LEU A 739 16.17 -9.64 11.42
N VAL A 740 16.41 -9.50 10.13
CA VAL A 740 15.42 -9.65 9.07
C VAL A 740 15.85 -10.78 8.15
N VAL A 741 14.95 -11.71 7.83
CA VAL A 741 15.23 -12.88 6.98
C VAL A 741 14.12 -13.06 5.93
N SER A 742 14.46 -12.98 4.65
CA SER A 742 13.50 -13.15 3.56
C SER A 742 13.13 -14.63 3.36
N ASP A 743 11.85 -14.90 3.06
CA ASP A 743 11.38 -16.23 2.67
C ASP A 743 11.20 -16.33 1.16
N HIS A 744 12.16 -16.94 0.47
CA HIS A 744 12.10 -17.14 -0.98
C HIS A 744 10.89 -17.99 -1.41
N GLY A 745 10.45 -18.89 -0.53
CA GLY A 745 9.35 -19.81 -0.77
C GLY A 745 8.00 -19.29 -0.31
N GLY A 746 7.96 -18.14 0.37
CA GLY A 746 6.78 -17.62 1.04
C GLY A 746 6.45 -16.17 0.69
N GLU A 747 5.53 -15.60 1.47
CA GLU A 747 4.95 -14.28 1.25
C GLU A 747 5.48 -13.22 2.23
N PHE A 748 6.37 -13.63 3.14
CA PHE A 748 6.85 -12.79 4.24
C PHE A 748 8.36 -12.69 4.26
N THR A 749 8.82 -11.55 4.73
CA THR A 749 10.12 -11.40 5.35
C THR A 749 9.91 -11.41 6.88
N TRP A 750 10.68 -12.25 7.56
CA TRP A 750 10.57 -12.52 8.99
C TRP A 750 11.46 -11.58 9.78
N THR A 751 11.03 -11.23 10.98
CA THR A 751 11.78 -10.35 11.89
C THR A 751 11.98 -11.03 13.23
N PHE A 752 13.16 -10.84 13.81
CA PHE A 752 13.56 -11.42 15.11
C PHE A 752 14.16 -10.33 15.98
N ARG A 753 14.08 -10.49 17.30
CA ARG A 753 14.98 -9.79 18.21
C ARG A 753 16.28 -10.58 18.34
N VAL A 754 17.40 -9.86 18.36
CA VAL A 754 18.74 -10.43 18.51
C VAL A 754 19.21 -10.21 19.95
N ALA A 755 19.51 -11.29 20.65
CA ALA A 755 20.09 -11.23 21.99
C ALA A 755 21.59 -10.93 21.96
N ALA A 756 22.17 -10.64 23.13
CA ALA A 756 23.60 -10.31 23.25
C ALA A 756 24.54 -11.44 22.81
N ASP A 757 24.08 -12.70 22.84
CA ASP A 757 24.83 -13.87 22.36
C ASP A 757 24.47 -14.25 20.90
N ALA A 758 23.72 -13.40 20.20
CA ALA A 758 23.15 -13.64 18.87
C ALA A 758 22.15 -14.81 18.78
N SER A 759 21.57 -15.25 19.91
CA SER A 759 20.35 -16.06 19.88
C SER A 759 19.15 -15.21 19.41
N LEU A 760 18.13 -15.88 18.87
CA LEU A 760 16.97 -15.23 18.23
C LEU A 760 15.68 -15.57 18.98
N ASP A 761 14.86 -14.55 19.22
CA ASP A 761 13.50 -14.71 19.74
C ASP A 761 12.54 -13.67 19.13
N ALA A 762 11.30 -13.61 19.63
CA ALA A 762 10.27 -12.66 19.16
C ALA A 762 10.06 -12.68 17.63
N LYS A 763 10.11 -13.90 17.05
CA LYS A 763 9.91 -14.16 15.61
C LYS A 763 8.51 -13.74 15.18
N LEU A 764 8.43 -12.86 14.16
CA LEU A 764 7.17 -12.42 13.57
C LEU A 764 7.27 -12.30 12.04
N PRO A 765 6.23 -12.72 11.27
CA PRO A 765 6.13 -12.50 9.83
C PRO A 765 5.68 -11.06 9.53
N SER A 766 6.42 -10.07 10.02
CA SER A 766 5.94 -8.69 10.10
C SER A 766 6.07 -7.90 8.78
N MET A 767 6.82 -8.38 7.80
CA MET A 767 7.00 -7.72 6.50
C MET A 767 6.32 -8.52 5.38
N THR A 768 5.07 -8.20 5.06
CA THR A 768 4.32 -8.82 3.96
C THR A 768 4.82 -8.32 2.62
N MET A 769 5.30 -9.23 1.79
CA MET A 769 5.83 -8.93 0.46
C MET A 769 4.72 -8.80 -0.57
N ARG A 770 4.94 -7.96 -1.59
CA ARG A 770 4.02 -7.90 -2.73
C ARG A 770 4.23 -9.10 -3.63
N LEU A 771 3.13 -9.72 -4.05
CA LEU A 771 3.12 -10.89 -4.92
C LEU A 771 2.78 -10.48 -6.37
N PRO A 772 3.41 -11.10 -7.38
CA PRO A 772 3.04 -10.89 -8.77
C PRO A 772 1.70 -11.56 -9.09
N ILE A 773 0.96 -11.01 -10.05
CA ILE A 773 -0.24 -11.67 -10.61
C ILE A 773 0.20 -12.95 -11.31
N ASN A 774 -0.51 -14.04 -11.05
CA ASN A 774 -0.39 -15.28 -11.80
C ASN A 774 -1.01 -15.06 -13.19
N PRO A 775 -0.21 -15.10 -14.29
CA PRO A 775 -0.71 -14.87 -15.64
C PRO A 775 -1.73 -15.92 -16.09
N ASP A 776 -1.73 -17.11 -15.48
CA ASP A 776 -2.68 -18.21 -15.73
C ASP A 776 -3.81 -18.26 -14.69
N GLY A 777 -3.78 -17.35 -13.72
CA GLY A 777 -4.76 -17.26 -12.65
C GLY A 777 -6.16 -16.88 -13.14
N GLU A 778 -7.17 -17.41 -12.44
CA GLU A 778 -8.56 -17.03 -12.64
C GLU A 778 -8.96 -15.96 -11.63
N PHE A 779 -9.37 -14.79 -12.13
CA PHE A 779 -10.01 -13.78 -11.30
C PHE A 779 -11.40 -14.27 -10.87
N ARG A 780 -11.67 -14.24 -9.57
CA ARG A 780 -12.94 -14.68 -8.99
C ARG A 780 -13.69 -13.51 -8.36
N PHE A 781 -14.99 -13.70 -8.19
CA PHE A 781 -15.89 -12.65 -7.70
C PHE A 781 -15.54 -12.28 -6.26
N ASN A 782 -15.23 -11.01 -6.01
CA ASN A 782 -14.84 -10.47 -4.71
C ASN A 782 -13.70 -11.23 -4.02
N GLU A 783 -12.89 -12.01 -4.73
CA GLU A 783 -11.68 -12.63 -4.20
C GLU A 783 -10.47 -11.75 -4.51
N PRO A 784 -9.38 -11.84 -3.72
CA PRO A 784 -8.12 -11.21 -4.10
C PRO A 784 -7.72 -11.61 -5.54
N PRO A 785 -7.01 -10.74 -6.28
CA PRO A 785 -6.41 -11.14 -7.55
C PRO A 785 -5.62 -12.44 -7.40
N PRO A 786 -5.56 -13.28 -8.45
CA PRO A 786 -4.85 -14.54 -8.38
C PRO A 786 -3.35 -14.26 -8.38
N TYR A 787 -2.75 -14.14 -7.20
CA TYR A 787 -1.32 -13.94 -7.04
C TYR A 787 -0.56 -15.27 -7.13
N LEU A 788 0.74 -15.22 -7.46
CA LEU A 788 1.64 -16.34 -7.18
C LEU A 788 1.83 -16.48 -5.66
N SER A 789 2.06 -17.71 -5.18
CA SER A 789 2.15 -18.03 -3.75
C SER A 789 3.51 -17.71 -3.10
N ALA A 790 4.45 -17.16 -3.85
CA ALA A 790 5.79 -16.86 -3.35
C ALA A 790 6.27 -15.51 -3.90
N SER A 791 6.74 -14.67 -2.99
CA SER A 791 7.34 -13.38 -3.30
C SER A 791 8.70 -13.51 -3.98
N ARG A 792 9.36 -14.68 -3.82
CA ARG A 792 10.76 -14.91 -4.19
C ARG A 792 11.70 -13.91 -3.53
N GLY A 793 11.46 -13.64 -2.25
CA GLY A 793 12.40 -12.89 -1.40
C GLY A 793 13.80 -13.49 -1.49
N ASP A 794 14.80 -12.66 -1.76
CA ASP A 794 16.20 -13.08 -1.86
C ASP A 794 17.05 -12.06 -1.06
N GLY A 795 18.22 -11.64 -1.54
CA GLY A 795 19.11 -10.71 -0.83
C GLY A 795 18.45 -9.40 -0.36
N SER A 796 18.96 -8.88 0.76
CA SER A 796 18.36 -7.73 1.47
C SER A 796 19.40 -6.76 1.99
N ALA A 797 19.01 -5.48 2.10
CA ALA A 797 19.85 -4.42 2.63
C ALA A 797 19.09 -3.55 3.65
N VAL A 798 19.84 -2.80 4.45
CA VAL A 798 19.32 -1.78 5.36
C VAL A 798 20.01 -0.45 5.12
N ASP A 799 19.28 0.67 5.24
CA ASP A 799 19.87 2.00 5.16
C ASP A 799 20.02 2.71 6.51
N LYS A 800 20.58 3.93 6.49
CA LYS A 800 20.86 4.74 7.70
C LYS A 800 19.61 5.16 8.48
N SER A 801 18.42 5.03 7.89
CA SER A 801 17.11 5.29 8.51
C SER A 801 16.41 4.00 8.94
N ASP A 802 17.10 2.85 8.88
CA ASP A 802 16.54 1.51 9.06
C ASP A 802 15.39 1.19 8.08
N ARG A 803 15.46 1.73 6.85
CA ARG A 803 14.64 1.20 5.75
C ARG A 803 15.24 -0.11 5.28
N TYR A 804 14.40 -1.13 5.15
CA TYR A 804 14.79 -2.42 4.61
C TYR A 804 14.47 -2.49 3.12
N TYR A 805 15.40 -3.02 2.34
CA TYR A 805 15.28 -3.28 0.91
C TYR A 805 15.35 -4.79 0.74
N VAL A 806 14.34 -5.40 0.11
CA VAL A 806 14.28 -6.85 -0.09
C VAL A 806 13.99 -7.11 -1.56
N THR A 807 14.88 -7.83 -2.23
CA THR A 807 14.67 -8.25 -3.63
C THR A 807 13.49 -9.22 -3.72
N SER A 808 12.77 -9.21 -4.84
CA SER A 808 11.55 -10.01 -5.02
C SER A 808 11.22 -10.21 -6.50
N ALA A 809 10.22 -11.07 -6.77
CA ALA A 809 9.68 -11.30 -8.11
C ALA A 809 9.09 -10.04 -8.78
N VAL A 810 8.74 -8.99 -8.01
CA VAL A 810 8.14 -7.76 -8.53
C VAL A 810 9.11 -6.57 -8.54
N GLY A 811 10.37 -6.75 -8.12
CA GLY A 811 11.36 -5.69 -7.95
C GLY A 811 11.93 -5.66 -6.54
N ILE A 812 12.26 -4.47 -6.03
CA ILE A 812 12.84 -4.29 -4.69
C ILE A 812 11.77 -3.72 -3.76
N ALA A 813 11.28 -4.53 -2.82
CA ALA A 813 10.33 -4.09 -1.81
C ALA A 813 11.05 -3.28 -0.73
N VAL A 814 10.49 -2.12 -0.38
CA VAL A 814 11.04 -1.20 0.62
C VAL A 814 10.12 -1.18 1.83
N PHE A 815 10.65 -1.40 3.02
CA PHE A 815 9.92 -1.40 4.29
C PHE A 815 10.46 -0.35 5.25
N ASP A 816 9.59 0.20 6.10
CA ASP A 816 10.01 1.00 7.24
C ASP A 816 10.52 0.11 8.40
N PRO A 817 11.09 0.71 9.47
CA PRO A 817 11.60 -0.05 10.62
C PRO A 817 10.54 -0.88 11.37
N THR A 818 9.25 -0.62 11.13
CA THR A 818 8.12 -1.34 11.74
C THR A 818 7.58 -2.46 10.83
N GLY A 819 8.23 -2.67 9.68
CA GLY A 819 7.87 -3.69 8.70
C GLY A 819 6.68 -3.33 7.81
N ARG A 820 6.28 -2.04 7.73
CA ARG A 820 5.23 -1.60 6.80
C ARG A 820 5.82 -1.39 5.42
N LEU A 821 5.18 -1.96 4.39
CA LEU A 821 5.59 -1.79 3.00
C LEU A 821 5.42 -0.33 2.56
N CYS A 822 6.54 0.32 2.24
CA CYS A 822 6.63 1.69 1.76
C CYS A 822 6.56 1.82 0.25
N GLY A 823 6.96 0.78 -0.48
CA GLY A 823 6.89 0.79 -1.94
C GLY A 823 7.65 -0.35 -2.58
N VAL A 824 7.59 -0.41 -3.90
CA VAL A 824 8.38 -1.34 -4.70
C VAL A 824 9.09 -0.54 -5.80
N LEU A 825 10.41 -0.62 -5.82
CA LEU A 825 11.22 -0.11 -6.93
C LEU A 825 11.19 -1.14 -8.07
N PRO A 826 10.97 -0.72 -9.33
CA PRO A 826 10.88 -1.65 -10.45
C PRO A 826 12.22 -2.34 -10.71
N SER A 827 12.17 -3.59 -11.16
CA SER A 827 13.35 -4.31 -11.65
C SER A 827 13.99 -3.55 -12.83
N PRO A 828 15.33 -3.44 -12.89
CA PRO A 828 16.02 -2.87 -14.06
C PRO A 828 15.68 -3.62 -15.35
N ASN A 829 15.66 -4.95 -15.30
CA ASN A 829 15.22 -5.82 -16.39
C ASN A 829 14.26 -6.90 -15.86
N PRO A 830 12.95 -6.76 -16.07
CA PRO A 830 11.94 -7.74 -15.64
C PRO A 830 12.10 -9.15 -16.20
N ALA A 831 12.87 -9.35 -17.29
CA ALA A 831 13.14 -10.67 -17.87
C ALA A 831 14.25 -11.45 -17.13
N LYS A 832 14.92 -10.82 -16.17
CA LYS A 832 16.01 -11.40 -15.38
C LYS A 832 15.64 -11.40 -13.89
N PRO A 833 16.09 -12.38 -13.10
CA PRO A 833 15.85 -12.40 -11.67
C PRO A 833 16.64 -11.29 -10.99
N VAL A 834 16.03 -10.60 -10.02
CA VAL A 834 16.74 -9.72 -9.09
C VAL A 834 17.17 -10.57 -7.90
N THR A 835 18.47 -10.64 -7.61
CA THR A 835 19.02 -11.62 -6.66
C THR A 835 19.45 -10.97 -5.35
N SER A 836 20.27 -9.94 -5.39
CA SER A 836 20.82 -9.30 -4.18
C SER A 836 20.86 -7.78 -4.31
N CYS A 837 20.97 -7.09 -3.19
CA CYS A 837 21.06 -5.63 -3.15
C CYS A 837 21.84 -5.14 -1.92
N VAL A 838 22.48 -3.97 -2.07
CA VAL A 838 23.20 -3.28 -0.99
C VAL A 838 23.25 -1.77 -1.24
N LEU A 839 23.32 -0.97 -0.18
CA LEU A 839 23.61 0.46 -0.30
C LEU A 839 25.12 0.68 -0.26
N ALA A 840 25.68 1.35 -1.26
CA ALA A 840 27.12 1.66 -1.36
C ALA A 840 27.34 3.08 -1.92
N GLY A 841 28.59 3.43 -2.20
CA GLY A 841 29.02 4.79 -2.53
C GLY A 841 29.44 5.60 -1.28
N PRO A 842 30.11 6.76 -1.44
CA PRO A 842 30.76 7.48 -0.34
C PRO A 842 29.83 7.89 0.81
N GLY A 843 28.53 8.06 0.52
CA GLY A 843 27.47 8.33 1.48
C GLY A 843 26.53 7.16 1.73
N HIS A 844 26.75 6.00 1.12
CA HIS A 844 25.80 4.88 0.99
C HIS A 844 24.47 5.31 0.36
N GLU A 845 24.56 6.18 -0.64
CA GLU A 845 23.45 6.81 -1.35
C GLU A 845 23.03 6.06 -2.62
N TYR A 846 23.82 5.08 -3.07
CA TYR A 846 23.51 4.27 -4.23
C TYR A 846 23.01 2.89 -3.80
N LEU A 847 21.81 2.50 -4.23
CA LEU A 847 21.32 1.14 -4.15
C LEU A 847 21.87 0.34 -5.34
N TYR A 848 22.78 -0.58 -5.07
CA TYR A 848 23.28 -1.56 -6.02
C TYR A 848 22.38 -2.78 -6.02
N VAL A 849 22.15 -3.36 -7.19
CA VAL A 849 21.29 -4.52 -7.39
C VAL A 849 21.90 -5.46 -8.43
N THR A 850 21.95 -6.74 -8.12
CA THR A 850 22.28 -7.79 -9.08
C THR A 850 21.01 -8.28 -9.78
N ASN A 851 21.02 -8.29 -11.11
CA ASN A 851 19.86 -8.66 -11.93
C ASN A 851 20.28 -9.61 -13.07
N GLY A 852 20.43 -10.89 -12.74
CA GLY A 852 20.86 -11.94 -13.66
C GLY A 852 22.34 -11.84 -14.02
N ASP A 853 22.64 -11.32 -15.20
CA ASP A 853 23.99 -11.20 -15.77
C ASP A 853 24.56 -9.77 -15.69
N THR A 854 23.87 -8.88 -14.99
CA THR A 854 24.18 -7.45 -14.93
C THR A 854 24.01 -6.91 -13.50
N VAL A 855 24.90 -6.03 -13.08
CA VAL A 855 24.79 -5.21 -11.87
C VAL A 855 24.36 -3.81 -12.26
N TYR A 856 23.35 -3.31 -11.56
CA TYR A 856 22.87 -1.94 -11.69
C TYR A 856 23.11 -1.18 -10.39
N ARG A 857 23.14 0.14 -10.47
CA ARG A 857 23.00 1.02 -9.31
C ARG A 857 21.95 2.08 -9.55
N ARG A 858 21.39 2.61 -8.48
CA ARG A 858 20.48 3.75 -8.51
C ARG A 858 20.78 4.69 -7.36
N HIS A 859 20.88 5.97 -7.65
CA HIS A 859 21.06 7.00 -6.65
C HIS A 859 19.74 7.34 -5.94
N LEU A 860 19.77 7.44 -4.62
CA LEU A 860 18.61 7.61 -3.74
C LEU A 860 18.87 8.67 -2.67
N LYS A 861 17.79 9.27 -2.17
CA LYS A 861 17.80 10.16 -0.99
C LYS A 861 17.79 9.36 0.30
N VAL A 862 18.93 8.73 0.60
CA VAL A 862 19.09 7.87 1.78
C VAL A 862 19.21 8.69 3.07
N LYS A 863 19.72 9.92 3.00
CA LYS A 863 19.70 10.87 4.12
C LYS A 863 18.30 11.48 4.25
N PRO A 864 17.76 11.63 5.46
CA PRO A 864 16.59 12.48 5.65
C PRO A 864 16.91 13.89 5.15
N ALA A 865 15.96 14.55 4.49
CA ALA A 865 15.97 16.01 4.51
C ALA A 865 15.94 16.40 5.99
N SER A 866 16.99 17.05 6.49
CA SER A 866 16.99 17.63 7.82
C SER A 866 15.86 18.65 7.88
N ARG A 867 14.73 18.27 8.49
CA ARG A 867 13.83 19.25 9.08
C ARG A 867 14.36 19.47 10.49
N ASP A 868 15.31 20.40 10.60
CA ASP A 868 15.62 21.09 11.85
C ASP A 868 14.35 21.79 12.37
#